data_AF-A0A2G8KP62-F1
#
_entry.id   AF-A0A2G8KP62-F1
#
_cell.length_a   1.000
_cell.length_b   1.000
_cell.length_c   1.000
_cell.angle_alpha   90.00
_cell.angle_beta   90.00
_cell.angle_gamma   90.00
#
_symmetry.space_group_name_H-M   'P 1'
#
loop_
_entity.id
_entity.type
_entity.pdbx_description
1 polymer ?
#
loop_
_entity_poly.entity_id
_entity_poly.type
_entity_poly.pdbx_seq_one_letter_code
_entity_poly.pdbx_strand_id
1 'polypeptide(L)'
;MGAEGRREREEGEERRKREGKRESEKRGEEGRREDGEERREEGERKRRGGEEGRGRREVGEERMGIGKERKGGGRREGWREERKVEGRGRRDKERDERRGGGRRRGEDKVDRTLWWHYLTVVIPDNIVYPDVGCLYVTGGSNRDDPVDPATDAELLLIRQVATRVGIVCALQRQNPNGKFKFFVDPENKYRSGDDLIAFTMKYFMETGKDDFESLLLSPMTKSAVRAMDTITNFADSRIKRFFVTGASKRGWVAWLTAAVDERVIGVAPLVLDFLNMIPNFAHHYRSMNGWSWALKDYWYHNVTMYLNEPNVYLATDIIDPFAYRELLTMPKYSISAGSDEFFIPDDAHYYYDKMLGPMYLRVHQNTDHILIGRYREIVDEAVGFVLTVLEGWEFPKLQWTRTEGAGLGMITVTTDRTPFNVTAWKADTYTDYRRDFRVVIARTPNTTDIKPQPTIYRNIGVGNPAENTYQAVVEIPKKGWSCFFIEMMFEAPKGQHVTFTTEVNMVPDIFPSKDCVDWECKEFFYNWTRGYIVKVFHKRRQEDTSFINPPQFDTSLLIHGFGYTGLYSLMFVTLVFLYMASGYRKARMGSTACIIVLGDIGRSPRMQYHAASFAKLNFDVDIVGYGGSKPNEILNSSSKVRLHPMSDVPNLIFLPTFLRYPTKVLLQAFQLTWTLFIKIKWPSHIIVQNPPTIPTLAVAWVMGRLYGSKFIIDWHNYGYTILGLSLGKNHLLVGLAERFERIFCRCANDNLCVTNAMNDDLTMNWGLQNVTTLYDRAADVFKETSVADKHELFLRLGKQYPEFKDKEGNAAESAFTKVVDGEVLVKEDRPALLISSTSWTEDEDFSILLDALESYEEAASKSKTLPDIVCAITGKGPQKQHYEEIISKKSFQHVTICTPWLTAEDYPLLVGAADLGVCLHLSSSGLDLPMKVVDMFGCGLPVCAIHFNCLHELVQHGKNGLVFKNKAELASQIQDLLNEFPNVPKLEEFRKNLKEFQELRWEESWLKTVKPILYT
;
A
#
# COMPACT_ATOMS: atom_id res chain seq x y z
N MET A 1 -70.89 2.76 -4.18
CA MET A 1 -70.56 3.89 -5.08
C MET A 1 -69.40 4.78 -4.58
N GLY A 2 -68.55 4.36 -3.63
CA GLY A 2 -67.49 5.23 -3.06
C GLY A 2 -66.04 4.91 -3.48
N ALA A 3 -65.79 3.80 -4.18
CA ALA A 3 -64.43 3.36 -4.51
C ALA A 3 -63.97 3.74 -5.92
N GLU A 4 -64.92 3.91 -6.86
CA GLU A 4 -64.62 4.17 -8.27
C GLU A 4 -64.28 5.65 -8.52
N GLY A 5 -64.98 6.58 -7.84
CA GLY A 5 -64.70 8.01 -7.93
C GLY A 5 -63.38 8.47 -7.29
N ARG A 6 -62.71 7.62 -6.49
CA ARG A 6 -61.41 7.94 -5.89
C ARG A 6 -60.25 7.62 -6.84
N ARG A 7 -60.36 6.55 -7.63
CA ARG A 7 -59.36 6.18 -8.65
C ARG A 7 -59.35 7.17 -9.82
N GLU A 8 -60.51 7.62 -10.29
CA GLU A 8 -60.57 8.60 -11.38
C GLU A 8 -59.99 9.97 -10.98
N ARG A 9 -60.09 10.35 -9.70
CA ARG A 9 -59.46 11.57 -9.19
C ARG A 9 -57.94 11.46 -9.10
N GLU A 10 -57.42 10.32 -8.66
CA GLU A 10 -55.96 10.09 -8.56
C GLU A 10 -55.30 10.00 -9.96
N GLU A 11 -55.95 9.34 -10.92
CA GLU A 11 -55.44 9.29 -12.30
C GLU A 11 -55.53 10.66 -13.00
N GLY A 12 -56.56 11.46 -12.70
CA GLY A 12 -56.68 12.83 -13.19
C GLY A 12 -55.58 13.77 -12.67
N GLU A 13 -55.18 13.63 -11.41
CA GLU A 13 -54.08 14.41 -10.81
C GLU A 13 -52.70 14.01 -11.35
N GLU A 14 -52.45 12.71 -11.55
CA GLU A 14 -51.20 12.25 -12.14
C GLU A 14 -51.05 12.72 -13.60
N ARG A 15 -52.15 12.73 -14.36
CA ARG A 15 -52.13 13.19 -15.76
C ARG A 15 -51.84 14.68 -15.87
N ARG A 16 -52.42 15.51 -14.98
CA ARG A 16 -52.13 16.95 -14.91
C ARG A 16 -50.68 17.23 -14.50
N LYS A 17 -50.10 16.45 -13.58
CA LYS A 17 -48.68 16.58 -13.21
C LYS A 17 -47.73 16.22 -14.36
N ARG A 18 -48.08 15.23 -15.18
CA ARG A 18 -47.27 14.84 -16.36
C ARG A 18 -47.36 15.86 -17.50
N GLU A 19 -48.52 16.48 -17.70
CA GLU A 19 -48.69 17.54 -18.71
C GLU A 19 -47.96 18.83 -18.30
N GLY A 20 -48.05 19.24 -17.03
CA GLY A 20 -47.31 20.41 -16.54
C GLY A 20 -45.79 20.25 -16.62
N LYS A 21 -45.27 19.04 -16.41
CA LYS A 21 -43.83 18.76 -16.54
C LYS A 21 -43.35 18.80 -18.01
N ARG A 22 -44.19 18.35 -18.95
CA ARG A 22 -43.90 18.44 -20.39
C ARG A 22 -43.94 19.86 -20.92
N GLU A 23 -44.83 20.72 -20.42
CA GLU A 23 -44.84 22.13 -20.78
C GLU A 23 -43.64 22.91 -20.21
N SER A 24 -43.18 22.57 -18.99
CA SER A 24 -41.97 23.21 -18.43
C SER A 24 -40.70 22.80 -19.18
N GLU A 25 -40.61 21.53 -19.61
CA GLU A 25 -39.47 21.04 -20.41
C GLU A 25 -39.43 21.68 -21.80
N LYS A 26 -40.59 21.88 -22.45
CA LYS A 26 -40.67 22.60 -23.74
C LYS A 26 -40.28 24.07 -23.64
N ARG A 27 -40.73 24.78 -22.59
CA ARG A 27 -40.31 26.19 -22.36
C ARG A 27 -38.80 26.32 -22.07
N GLY A 28 -38.20 25.31 -21.43
CA GLY A 28 -36.76 25.26 -21.19
C GLY A 28 -35.93 24.99 -22.45
N GLU A 29 -36.47 24.26 -23.42
CA GLU A 29 -35.81 24.03 -24.72
C GLU A 29 -35.93 25.23 -25.68
N GLU A 30 -37.05 25.96 -25.67
CA GLU A 30 -37.20 27.19 -26.46
C GLU A 30 -36.26 28.30 -25.96
N GLY A 31 -36.16 28.52 -24.64
CA GLY A 31 -35.23 29.52 -24.08
C GLY A 31 -33.75 29.22 -24.35
N ARG A 32 -33.37 27.94 -24.44
CA ARG A 32 -31.99 27.55 -24.80
C ARG A 32 -31.66 27.72 -26.28
N ARG A 33 -32.68 27.76 -27.15
CA ARG A 33 -32.47 28.02 -28.59
C ARG A 33 -32.30 29.50 -28.88
N GLU A 34 -33.07 30.37 -28.21
CA GLU A 34 -32.91 31.82 -28.35
C GLU A 34 -31.55 32.32 -27.81
N ASP A 35 -31.09 31.83 -26.65
CA ASP A 35 -29.74 32.14 -26.11
C ASP A 35 -28.59 31.64 -27.01
N GLY A 36 -28.85 30.60 -27.81
CA GLY A 36 -27.87 30.02 -28.74
C GLY A 36 -27.72 30.80 -30.04
N GLU A 37 -28.79 31.46 -30.50
CA GLU A 37 -28.76 32.30 -31.70
C GLU A 37 -28.14 33.68 -31.41
N GLU A 38 -28.42 34.30 -30.25
CA GLU A 38 -27.80 35.57 -29.86
C GLU A 38 -26.27 35.47 -29.72
N ARG A 39 -25.77 34.35 -29.18
CA ARG A 39 -24.31 34.11 -29.07
C ARG A 39 -23.62 33.83 -30.40
N ARG A 40 -24.35 33.37 -31.41
CA ARG A 40 -23.82 33.17 -32.77
C ARG A 40 -23.68 34.48 -33.52
N GLU A 41 -24.65 35.39 -33.40
CA GLU A 41 -24.57 36.71 -34.02
C GLU A 41 -23.45 37.59 -33.41
N GLU A 42 -23.19 37.48 -32.10
CA GLU A 42 -22.09 38.22 -31.45
C GLU A 42 -20.70 37.68 -31.86
N GLY A 43 -20.60 36.38 -32.14
CA GLY A 43 -19.37 35.72 -32.62
C GLY A 43 -19.01 36.09 -34.06
N GLU A 44 -20.00 36.27 -34.94
CA GLU A 44 -19.77 36.67 -36.33
C GLU A 44 -19.44 38.16 -36.48
N ARG A 45 -19.95 39.02 -35.59
CA ARG A 45 -19.60 40.45 -35.56
C ARG A 45 -18.13 40.70 -35.16
N LYS A 46 -17.55 39.85 -34.31
CA LYS A 46 -16.13 39.93 -33.91
C LYS A 46 -15.15 39.41 -34.97
N ARG A 47 -15.61 38.57 -35.91
CA ARG A 47 -14.78 38.04 -37.01
C ARG A 47 -14.62 39.01 -38.19
N ARG A 48 -15.54 39.95 -38.39
CA ARG A 48 -15.45 40.97 -39.46
C ARG A 48 -14.56 42.18 -39.15
N GLY A 49 -14.06 42.32 -37.91
CA GLY A 49 -13.23 43.47 -37.50
C GLY A 49 -11.71 43.26 -37.57
N GLY A 50 -11.23 42.08 -37.96
CA GLY A 50 -9.81 41.71 -37.89
C GLY A 50 -9.06 41.64 -39.23
N GLU A 51 -9.73 41.95 -40.35
CA GLU A 51 -9.24 41.70 -41.71
C GLU A 51 -8.91 42.99 -42.51
N GLU A 52 -8.42 44.04 -41.85
CA GLU A 52 -7.79 45.18 -42.53
C GLU A 52 -6.48 45.55 -41.85
N GLY A 53 -5.36 45.03 -42.37
CA GLY A 53 -4.04 45.36 -41.83
C GLY A 53 -2.88 44.49 -42.30
N ARG A 54 -2.80 44.15 -43.60
CA ARG A 54 -1.55 43.63 -44.19
C ARG A 54 -1.18 44.41 -45.44
N GLY A 55 -0.11 45.19 -45.34
CA GLY A 55 0.56 45.84 -46.46
C GLY A 55 2.08 45.60 -46.42
N ARG A 56 2.56 44.78 -47.35
CA ARG A 56 3.89 44.75 -48.01
C ARG A 56 5.18 44.70 -47.16
N ARG A 57 5.99 43.66 -47.39
CA ARG A 57 7.21 43.77 -48.24
C ARG A 57 7.87 42.41 -48.52
N GLU A 58 8.58 42.42 -49.63
CA GLU A 58 9.11 41.33 -50.46
C GLU A 58 10.41 40.67 -49.96
N VAL A 59 10.57 39.41 -50.40
CA VAL A 59 11.75 38.71 -50.97
C VAL A 59 13.16 39.01 -50.44
N GLY A 60 13.85 37.95 -50.01
CA GLY A 60 15.32 37.86 -49.95
C GLY A 60 15.80 36.54 -49.34
N GLU A 61 16.40 35.67 -50.17
CA GLU A 61 17.20 34.51 -49.75
C GLU A 61 18.46 34.97 -48.99
N GLU A 62 18.87 34.27 -47.91
CA GLU A 62 20.28 33.90 -47.68
C GLU A 62 20.48 32.98 -46.45
N ARG A 63 21.64 32.32 -46.48
CA ARG A 63 22.10 31.11 -45.77
C ARG A 63 22.34 31.24 -44.25
N MET A 64 22.35 30.05 -43.63
CA MET A 64 23.14 29.60 -42.46
C MET A 64 23.76 30.65 -41.52
N GLY A 65 23.38 30.58 -40.25
CA GLY A 65 24.10 31.17 -39.12
C GLY A 65 23.88 30.37 -37.83
N ILE A 66 24.89 29.59 -37.46
CA ILE A 66 25.03 28.81 -36.22
C ILE A 66 25.05 29.74 -34.99
N GLY A 67 24.50 29.24 -33.87
CA GLY A 67 25.04 29.49 -32.53
C GLY A 67 24.50 30.70 -31.77
N LYS A 68 23.63 30.43 -30.78
CA LYS A 68 23.67 31.16 -29.50
C LYS A 68 23.62 30.17 -28.35
N GLU A 69 24.78 29.98 -27.74
CA GLU A 69 25.00 29.33 -26.45
C GLU A 69 23.99 29.83 -25.41
N ARG A 70 23.05 28.97 -25.01
CA ARG A 70 22.36 29.13 -23.73
C ARG A 70 23.22 28.45 -22.67
N LYS A 71 24.06 29.24 -22.00
CA LYS A 71 24.86 28.78 -20.85
C LYS A 71 23.96 28.07 -19.83
N GLY A 72 24.26 26.82 -19.51
CA GLY A 72 23.54 25.96 -18.55
C GLY A 72 23.50 26.46 -17.09
N GLY A 73 24.09 27.62 -16.78
CA GLY A 73 24.07 28.21 -15.43
C GLY A 73 22.68 28.65 -14.96
N GLY A 74 21.82 29.14 -15.87
CA GLY A 74 20.52 29.73 -15.49
C GLY A 74 19.51 28.75 -14.92
N ARG A 75 19.56 27.46 -15.29
CA ARG A 75 18.63 26.44 -14.76
C ARG A 75 19.00 25.97 -13.34
N ARG A 76 20.29 25.99 -12.97
CA ARG A 76 20.74 25.68 -11.61
C ARG A 76 20.51 26.84 -10.63
N GLU A 77 20.55 28.09 -11.11
CA GLU A 77 20.37 29.28 -10.26
C GLU A 77 18.93 29.48 -9.77
N GLY A 78 17.91 29.18 -10.58
CA GLY A 78 16.49 29.28 -10.17
C GLY A 78 16.14 28.41 -8.95
N TRP A 79 16.80 27.27 -8.77
CA TRP A 79 16.66 26.40 -7.59
C TRP A 79 17.63 26.77 -6.44
N ARG A 80 18.70 27.54 -6.73
CA ARG A 80 19.65 28.06 -5.73
C ARG A 80 19.14 29.32 -5.03
N GLU A 81 18.31 30.13 -5.67
CA GLU A 81 17.71 31.31 -5.04
C GLU A 81 16.78 30.94 -3.87
N GLU A 82 16.05 29.82 -3.93
CA GLU A 82 15.28 29.31 -2.79
C GLU A 82 16.15 29.02 -1.56
N ARG A 83 17.40 28.55 -1.72
CA ARG A 83 18.33 28.30 -0.59
C ARG A 83 18.85 29.60 0.07
N LYS A 84 18.86 30.74 -0.64
CA LYS A 84 19.30 32.03 -0.07
C LYS A 84 18.18 32.77 0.65
N VAL A 85 16.91 32.49 0.32
CA VAL A 85 15.75 33.11 0.97
C VAL A 85 15.49 32.52 2.37
N GLU A 86 15.81 31.24 2.61
CA GLU A 86 15.58 30.57 3.91
C GLU A 86 16.58 31.01 5.03
N GLY A 87 17.66 31.74 4.68
CA GLY A 87 18.67 32.24 5.62
C GLY A 87 18.39 33.61 6.27
N ARG A 88 17.28 34.28 5.93
CA ARG A 88 16.87 35.59 6.50
C ARG A 88 15.50 35.57 7.20
N GLY A 89 15.07 34.40 7.68
CA GLY A 89 13.75 34.15 8.30
C GLY A 89 13.46 34.82 9.65
N ARG A 90 14.03 36.00 9.94
CA ARG A 90 13.71 36.76 11.17
C ARG A 90 13.22 38.19 10.96
N ARG A 91 13.17 38.70 9.72
CA ARG A 91 12.60 40.04 9.42
C ARG A 91 11.38 40.03 8.48
N ASP A 92 11.17 38.95 7.71
CA ASP A 92 10.01 38.89 6.81
C ASP A 92 8.72 38.46 7.51
N LYS A 93 8.80 37.80 8.68
CA LYS A 93 7.62 37.49 9.51
C LYS A 93 6.89 38.74 10.01
N GLU A 94 7.60 39.83 10.31
CA GLU A 94 6.96 41.08 10.76
C GLU A 94 6.38 41.92 9.61
N ARG A 95 6.71 41.59 8.35
CA ARG A 95 6.25 42.36 7.17
C ARG A 95 5.02 41.74 6.50
N ASP A 96 4.87 40.42 6.56
CA ASP A 96 3.68 39.72 6.06
C ASP A 96 2.47 39.81 7.02
N GLU A 97 2.69 39.97 8.33
CA GLU A 97 1.59 40.15 9.29
C GLU A 97 0.88 41.51 9.16
N ARG A 98 1.42 42.47 8.40
CA ARG A 98 0.81 43.80 8.17
C ARG A 98 0.05 43.94 6.85
N ARG A 99 -0.01 42.91 6.02
CA ARG A 99 -0.85 42.90 4.81
C ARG A 99 -1.74 41.66 4.84
N GLY A 100 -3.00 41.87 5.22
CA GLY A 100 -3.98 40.80 5.35
C GLY A 100 -4.11 39.93 4.09
N GLY A 101 -4.24 38.62 4.31
CA GLY A 101 -4.92 37.69 3.40
C GLY A 101 -4.18 37.28 2.12
N GLY A 102 -2.99 36.68 2.23
CA GLY A 102 -2.40 35.92 1.12
C GLY A 102 -2.51 34.41 1.36
N ARG A 103 -3.38 33.70 0.64
CA ARG A 103 -3.40 32.22 0.60
C ARG A 103 -2.06 31.68 0.11
N ARG A 104 -1.56 30.56 0.66
CA ARG A 104 -0.33 29.94 0.15
C ARG A 104 -0.60 29.33 -1.23
N ARG A 105 0.36 29.46 -2.17
CA ARG A 105 0.26 28.85 -3.52
C ARG A 105 -0.07 27.35 -3.41
N GLY A 106 -1.12 26.90 -4.10
CA GLY A 106 -1.51 25.49 -4.19
C GLY A 106 -2.63 25.04 -3.26
N GLU A 107 -2.98 25.83 -2.22
CA GLU A 107 -4.13 25.53 -1.33
C GLU A 107 -5.47 25.54 -2.07
N ASP A 108 -5.51 26.14 -3.27
CA ASP A 108 -6.64 26.20 -4.19
C ASP A 108 -6.63 25.11 -5.27
N LYS A 109 -5.57 24.29 -5.35
CA LYS A 109 -5.40 23.26 -6.39
C LYS A 109 -5.48 21.83 -5.87
N VAL A 110 -4.96 21.56 -4.68
CA VAL A 110 -4.88 20.22 -4.08
C VAL A 110 -5.36 20.21 -2.64
N ASP A 111 -5.88 19.07 -2.19
CA ASP A 111 -6.35 18.87 -0.82
C ASP A 111 -5.22 18.83 0.23
N ARG A 112 -3.97 18.64 -0.20
CA ARG A 112 -2.77 18.72 0.65
C ARG A 112 -1.58 19.33 -0.09
N THR A 113 -0.99 20.36 0.51
CA THR A 113 0.20 21.05 -0.02
C THR A 113 1.51 20.66 0.68
N LEU A 114 1.46 20.28 1.97
CA LEU A 114 2.65 19.89 2.72
C LEU A 114 3.04 18.43 2.48
N TRP A 115 4.27 18.20 2.04
CA TRP A 115 4.85 16.86 1.85
C TRP A 115 5.81 16.53 3.00
N TRP A 116 5.60 15.39 3.65
CA TRP A 116 6.47 14.85 4.70
C TRP A 116 6.82 13.40 4.34
N HIS A 117 8.07 12.96 4.56
CA HIS A 117 8.52 11.64 4.12
C HIS A 117 9.15 10.86 5.27
N TYR A 118 8.90 9.56 5.33
CA TYR A 118 9.74 8.65 6.10
C TYR A 118 11.10 8.49 5.41
N LEU A 119 12.17 8.76 6.17
CA LEU A 119 13.55 8.58 5.75
C LEU A 119 14.25 7.66 6.74
N THR A 120 14.64 6.47 6.28
CA THR A 120 15.38 5.51 7.11
C THR A 120 16.85 5.57 6.72
N VAL A 121 17.73 5.90 7.67
CA VAL A 121 19.17 6.06 7.45
C VAL A 121 19.91 4.84 7.99
N VAL A 122 20.74 4.22 7.14
CA VAL A 122 21.63 3.12 7.48
C VAL A 122 23.05 3.65 7.61
N ILE A 123 23.56 3.61 8.84
CA ILE A 123 24.93 4.00 9.18
C ILE A 123 25.72 2.72 9.47
N PRO A 124 26.67 2.32 8.62
CA PRO A 124 27.48 1.14 8.87
C PRO A 124 28.48 1.41 10.02
N ASP A 125 28.81 0.38 10.80
CA ASP A 125 29.78 0.50 11.92
C ASP A 125 31.18 0.93 11.42
N ASN A 126 31.53 0.51 10.20
CA ASN A 126 32.77 0.90 9.53
C ASN A 126 32.48 1.79 8.32
N ILE A 127 32.73 3.09 8.47
CA ILE A 127 32.59 4.07 7.39
C ILE A 127 33.96 4.30 6.76
N VAL A 128 34.09 3.96 5.48
CA VAL A 128 35.32 4.10 4.68
C VAL A 128 35.35 5.44 3.95
N TYR A 129 34.20 5.91 3.44
CA TYR A 129 34.10 7.19 2.73
C TYR A 129 33.11 8.12 3.47
N PRO A 130 33.56 8.87 4.48
CA PRO A 130 32.69 9.66 5.36
C PRO A 130 32.06 10.88 4.68
N ASP A 131 32.54 11.26 3.50
CA ASP A 131 32.01 12.37 2.71
C ASP A 131 31.01 11.95 1.62
N VAL A 132 30.68 10.65 1.55
CA VAL A 132 29.82 10.05 0.53
C VAL A 132 28.58 9.42 1.16
N GLY A 133 27.42 9.73 0.58
CA GLY A 133 26.14 9.10 0.90
C GLY A 133 25.53 8.37 -0.30
N CYS A 134 24.51 7.55 -0.05
CA CYS A 134 23.64 7.01 -1.10
C CYS A 134 22.17 7.21 -0.72
N LEU A 135 21.36 7.68 -1.66
CA LEU A 135 19.92 7.83 -1.50
C LEU A 135 19.19 6.85 -2.44
N TYR A 136 18.39 5.96 -1.85
CA TYR A 136 17.43 5.15 -2.58
C TYR A 136 16.02 5.72 -2.40
N VAL A 137 15.42 6.20 -3.50
CA VAL A 137 14.07 6.77 -3.53
C VAL A 137 13.06 5.66 -3.82
N THR A 138 12.08 5.48 -2.95
CA THR A 138 11.06 4.44 -3.09
C THR A 138 9.63 4.94 -2.77
N GLY A 139 8.66 4.03 -2.90
CA GLY A 139 7.25 4.24 -2.67
C GLY A 139 6.81 4.07 -1.21
N GLY A 140 5.54 3.72 -1.08
CA GLY A 140 4.77 3.82 0.17
C GLY A 140 3.72 4.92 0.07
N SER A 141 2.82 4.96 1.05
CA SER A 141 1.79 5.99 1.18
C SER A 141 1.95 6.77 2.49
N ASN A 142 1.43 8.00 2.49
CA ASN A 142 1.28 8.80 3.70
C ASN A 142 0.34 8.20 4.76
N ARG A 143 -0.37 7.12 4.41
CA ARG A 143 -1.25 6.39 5.33
C ARG A 143 -0.63 5.10 5.86
N ASP A 144 0.51 4.71 5.31
CA ASP A 144 1.24 3.54 5.78
C ASP A 144 2.12 3.95 6.96
N ASP A 145 2.25 3.07 7.93
CA ASP A 145 3.29 3.22 8.96
C ASP A 145 4.69 3.11 8.35
N PRO A 146 5.71 3.63 9.04
CA PRO A 146 7.08 3.28 8.69
C PRO A 146 7.23 1.75 8.78
N VAL A 147 7.69 1.14 7.69
CA VAL A 147 7.95 -0.30 7.63
C VAL A 147 9.03 -0.62 8.67
N ASP A 148 8.85 -1.69 9.44
CA ASP A 148 9.86 -2.15 10.38
C ASP A 148 11.18 -2.41 9.63
N PRO A 149 12.26 -1.66 9.97
CA PRO A 149 13.58 -1.83 9.36
C PRO A 149 14.09 -3.28 9.34
N ALA A 150 13.68 -4.11 10.30
CA ALA A 150 14.12 -5.51 10.37
C ALA A 150 13.48 -6.42 9.32
N THR A 151 12.31 -6.05 8.79
CA THR A 151 11.54 -6.85 7.82
C THR A 151 11.42 -6.19 6.44
N ASP A 152 11.89 -4.95 6.32
CA ASP A 152 11.85 -4.17 5.08
C ASP A 152 12.86 -4.71 4.05
N ALA A 153 12.34 -5.42 3.03
CA ALA A 153 13.16 -6.02 1.98
C ALA A 153 13.99 -4.99 1.20
N GLU A 154 13.45 -3.80 0.93
CA GLU A 154 14.18 -2.73 0.23
C GLU A 154 15.29 -2.15 1.12
N LEU A 155 15.01 -2.01 2.41
CA LEU A 155 16.01 -1.57 3.38
C LEU A 155 17.15 -2.60 3.54
N LEU A 156 16.83 -3.90 3.48
CA LEU A 156 17.85 -4.94 3.53
C LEU A 156 18.80 -4.86 2.33
N LEU A 157 18.31 -4.52 1.13
CA LEU A 157 19.15 -4.33 -0.06
C LEU A 157 20.07 -3.12 0.11
N ILE A 158 19.53 -1.95 0.51
CA ILE A 158 20.36 -0.76 0.67
C ILE A 158 21.35 -0.89 1.83
N ARG A 159 21.00 -1.65 2.88
CA ARG A 159 21.93 -2.01 3.96
C ARG A 159 23.13 -2.78 3.43
N GLN A 160 22.95 -3.72 2.50
CA GLN A 160 24.07 -4.45 1.89
C GLN A 160 25.04 -3.49 1.18
N VAL A 161 24.52 -2.52 0.41
CA VAL A 161 25.34 -1.49 -0.23
C VAL A 161 26.09 -0.68 0.82
N ALA A 162 25.40 -0.19 1.86
CA ALA A 162 26.00 0.59 2.94
C ALA A 162 27.18 -0.14 3.60
N THR A 163 26.98 -1.40 3.97
CA THR A 163 27.99 -2.20 4.68
C THR A 163 29.14 -2.66 3.80
N ARG A 164 28.90 -2.98 2.52
CA ARG A 164 29.94 -3.50 1.62
C ARG A 164 30.82 -2.39 1.05
N VAL A 165 30.26 -1.21 0.83
CA VAL A 165 31.03 -0.05 0.36
C VAL A 165 31.65 0.71 1.54
N GLY A 166 30.95 0.79 2.68
CA GLY A 166 31.34 1.60 3.83
C GLY A 166 30.92 3.06 3.68
N ILE A 167 29.67 3.30 3.29
CA ILE A 167 29.06 4.65 3.14
C ILE A 167 27.71 4.70 3.85
N VAL A 168 27.31 5.90 4.27
CA VAL A 168 25.95 6.13 4.79
C VAL A 168 24.96 6.00 3.65
N CYS A 169 23.93 5.16 3.81
CA CYS A 169 22.86 5.06 2.84
C CYS A 169 21.52 5.43 3.48
N ALA A 170 20.55 5.87 2.69
CA ALA A 170 19.21 6.13 3.18
C ALA A 170 18.14 5.69 2.18
N LEU A 171 17.00 5.30 2.73
CA LEU A 171 15.79 4.94 2.03
C LEU A 171 14.74 6.03 2.24
N GLN A 172 14.37 6.77 1.18
CA GLN A 172 13.28 7.74 1.22
C GLN A 172 11.99 7.08 0.73
N ARG A 173 10.98 6.95 1.61
CA ARG A 173 9.66 6.43 1.27
C ARG A 173 8.68 7.53 0.86
N GLN A 174 7.51 7.11 0.43
CA GLN A 174 6.37 8.00 0.12
C GLN A 174 6.69 9.00 -0.99
N ASN A 175 7.41 8.57 -2.02
CA ASN A 175 7.65 9.37 -3.21
C ASN A 175 6.93 8.72 -4.41
N PRO A 176 5.83 9.29 -4.96
CA PRO A 176 5.21 10.56 -4.58
C PRO A 176 4.51 10.51 -3.22
N ASN A 177 4.35 11.68 -2.60
CA ASN A 177 3.77 11.87 -1.28
C ASN A 177 2.23 11.83 -1.33
N GLY A 178 1.69 10.67 -1.71
CA GLY A 178 0.28 10.46 -2.04
C GLY A 178 -0.44 9.46 -1.13
N LYS A 179 -1.75 9.27 -1.31
CA LYS A 179 -2.61 9.85 -2.36
C LYS A 179 -3.04 11.29 -2.03
N PHE A 180 -3.40 12.06 -3.05
CA PHE A 180 -4.04 13.38 -2.91
C PHE A 180 -5.00 13.65 -4.06
N LYS A 181 -5.82 14.68 -3.92
CA LYS A 181 -6.92 15.03 -4.80
C LYS A 181 -6.72 16.44 -5.34
N PHE A 182 -6.92 16.59 -6.65
CA PHE A 182 -6.94 17.90 -7.29
C PHE A 182 -8.37 18.44 -7.30
N PHE A 183 -8.57 19.69 -6.91
CA PHE A 183 -9.91 20.30 -6.94
C PHE A 183 -10.42 20.53 -8.37
N VAL A 184 -9.49 20.64 -9.33
CA VAL A 184 -9.77 20.73 -10.77
C VAL A 184 -10.07 19.37 -11.41
N ASP A 185 -9.89 18.26 -10.70
CA ASP A 185 -10.19 16.93 -11.22
C ASP A 185 -11.70 16.73 -11.33
N PRO A 186 -12.27 16.60 -12.55
CA PRO A 186 -13.71 16.41 -12.73
C PRO A 186 -14.22 15.09 -12.13
N GLU A 187 -13.35 14.08 -11.97
CA GLU A 187 -13.71 12.82 -11.32
C GLU A 187 -13.70 12.93 -9.79
N ASN A 188 -13.17 14.04 -9.24
CA ASN A 188 -13.18 14.35 -7.81
C ASN A 188 -12.57 13.23 -6.93
N LYS A 189 -11.60 12.46 -7.45
CA LYS A 189 -11.07 11.24 -6.83
C LYS A 189 -9.64 11.39 -6.33
N TYR A 190 -9.27 10.53 -5.38
CA TYR A 190 -7.88 10.39 -4.93
C TYR A 190 -7.05 9.64 -5.98
N ARG A 191 -5.99 10.28 -6.47
CA ARG A 191 -5.08 9.71 -7.47
C ARG A 191 -3.76 9.28 -6.85
N SER A 192 -3.10 8.28 -7.44
CA SER A 192 -1.83 7.73 -6.95
C SER A 192 -1.05 7.03 -8.03
N GLY A 193 0.28 6.94 -7.88
CA GLY A 193 1.11 6.19 -8.82
C GLY A 193 1.13 6.84 -10.21
N ASP A 194 1.05 6.03 -11.26
CA ASP A 194 1.06 6.50 -12.65
C ASP A 194 -0.17 7.37 -12.99
N ASP A 195 -1.36 7.03 -12.49
CA ASP A 195 -2.58 7.86 -12.60
C ASP A 195 -2.37 9.31 -12.14
N LEU A 196 -1.58 9.50 -11.09
CA LEU A 196 -1.27 10.83 -10.57
C LEU A 196 -0.30 11.59 -11.50
N ILE A 197 0.74 10.93 -12.01
CA ILE A 197 1.68 11.52 -12.96
C ILE A 197 0.96 11.87 -14.26
N ALA A 198 0.24 10.91 -14.83
CA ALA A 198 -0.51 11.05 -16.08
C ALA A 198 -1.54 12.19 -15.99
N PHE A 199 -2.29 12.29 -14.88
CA PHE A 199 -3.21 13.39 -14.65
C PHE A 199 -2.49 14.75 -14.63
N THR A 200 -1.39 14.89 -13.90
CA THR A 200 -0.65 16.17 -13.86
C THR A 200 -0.02 16.55 -15.20
N MET A 201 0.46 15.56 -15.95
CA MET A 201 0.96 15.78 -17.31
C MET A 201 -0.16 16.27 -18.23
N LYS A 202 -1.31 15.58 -18.23
CA LYS A 202 -2.48 15.98 -19.01
C LYS A 202 -2.92 17.39 -18.66
N TYR A 203 -3.10 17.68 -17.37
CA TYR A 203 -3.50 18.99 -16.88
C TYR A 203 -2.56 20.08 -17.39
N PHE A 204 -1.25 19.92 -17.23
CA PHE A 204 -0.26 20.88 -17.71
C PHE A 204 -0.32 21.07 -19.24
N MET A 205 -0.48 19.99 -20.00
CA MET A 205 -0.57 20.05 -21.46
C MET A 205 -1.86 20.75 -21.94
N GLU A 206 -2.96 20.64 -21.20
CA GLU A 206 -4.24 21.31 -21.48
C GLU A 206 -4.24 22.80 -21.08
N THR A 207 -3.62 23.16 -19.95
CA THR A 207 -3.69 24.53 -19.40
C THR A 207 -2.56 25.45 -19.87
N GLY A 208 -1.43 24.91 -20.31
CA GLY A 208 -0.30 25.69 -20.83
C GLY A 208 0.74 26.14 -19.78
N LYS A 209 1.73 26.93 -20.26
CA LYS A 209 3.09 27.16 -19.71
C LYS A 209 3.22 27.66 -18.26
N ASP A 210 2.20 28.30 -17.70
CA ASP A 210 2.38 29.14 -16.51
C ASP A 210 2.33 28.35 -15.18
N ASP A 211 2.11 27.03 -15.23
CA ASP A 211 1.92 26.19 -14.04
C ASP A 211 2.84 24.95 -14.00
N PHE A 212 4.13 25.13 -14.25
CA PHE A 212 5.11 24.03 -14.22
C PHE A 212 5.18 23.30 -12.86
N GLU A 213 4.81 23.97 -11.76
CA GLU A 213 4.72 23.40 -10.42
C GLU A 213 3.63 22.32 -10.31
N SER A 214 2.68 22.27 -11.25
CA SER A 214 1.65 21.22 -11.31
C SER A 214 2.19 19.85 -11.74
N LEU A 215 3.33 19.79 -12.43
CA LEU A 215 3.94 18.53 -12.88
C LEU A 215 4.48 17.75 -11.69
N LEU A 216 3.91 16.58 -11.40
CA LEU A 216 4.18 15.85 -10.16
C LEU A 216 5.66 15.51 -9.92
N LEU A 217 6.42 15.27 -11.00
CA LEU A 217 7.84 14.90 -10.90
C LEU A 217 8.70 16.01 -10.29
N SER A 218 8.27 17.27 -10.36
CA SER A 218 8.99 18.40 -9.74
C SER A 218 9.00 18.34 -8.21
N PRO A 219 7.86 18.29 -7.48
CA PRO A 219 7.88 18.11 -6.03
C PRO A 219 8.46 16.76 -5.60
N MET A 220 8.30 15.70 -6.41
CA MET A 220 8.98 14.41 -6.18
C MET A 220 10.50 14.57 -6.17
N THR A 221 11.06 15.31 -7.13
CA THR A 221 12.50 15.60 -7.24
C THR A 221 12.97 16.50 -6.10
N LYS A 222 12.21 17.55 -5.78
CA LYS A 222 12.49 18.45 -4.64
C LYS A 222 12.60 17.66 -3.33
N SER A 223 11.70 16.70 -3.10
CA SER A 223 11.74 15.87 -1.89
C SER A 223 13.01 15.02 -1.78
N ALA A 224 13.53 14.47 -2.88
CA ALA A 224 14.76 13.69 -2.89
C ALA A 224 16.00 14.58 -2.61
N VAL A 225 16.02 15.81 -3.15
CA VAL A 225 17.05 16.81 -2.80
C VAL A 225 17.01 17.13 -1.30
N ARG A 226 15.82 17.32 -0.73
CA ARG A 226 15.66 17.56 0.72
C ARG A 226 16.00 16.33 1.57
N ALA A 227 15.81 15.12 1.05
CA ALA A 227 16.28 13.91 1.70
C ALA A 227 17.81 13.89 1.82
N MET A 228 18.55 14.27 0.75
CA MET A 228 20.01 14.42 0.82
C MET A 228 20.46 15.48 1.83
N ASP A 229 19.77 16.63 1.90
CA ASP A 229 20.02 17.65 2.94
C ASP A 229 19.84 17.05 4.35
N THR A 230 18.77 16.25 4.52
CA THR A 230 18.45 15.61 5.80
C THR A 230 19.50 14.57 6.19
N ILE A 231 19.99 13.76 5.24
CA ILE A 231 21.07 12.78 5.50
C ILE A 231 22.34 13.49 5.99
N THR A 232 22.78 14.55 5.29
CA THR A 232 23.95 15.34 5.70
C THR A 232 23.77 15.94 7.09
N ASN A 233 22.57 16.45 7.41
CA ASN A 233 22.33 17.09 8.71
C ASN A 233 22.18 16.07 9.85
N PHE A 234 21.58 14.92 9.60
CA PHE A 234 21.27 13.91 10.61
C PHE A 234 22.44 12.95 10.87
N ALA A 235 23.07 12.43 9.81
CA ALA A 235 24.06 11.37 9.93
C ALA A 235 25.47 11.92 10.12
N ASP A 236 25.93 12.77 9.19
CA ASP A 236 27.24 13.39 9.26
C ASP A 236 27.35 14.60 8.30
N SER A 237 27.68 15.77 8.85
CA SER A 237 27.85 17.01 8.10
C SER A 237 28.93 16.96 7.02
N ARG A 238 29.86 16.00 7.09
CA ARG A 238 30.92 15.76 6.08
C ARG A 238 30.38 15.16 4.79
N ILE A 239 29.20 14.53 4.79
CA ILE A 239 28.60 13.96 3.59
C ILE A 239 28.23 15.08 2.61
N LYS A 240 28.98 15.19 1.52
CA LYS A 240 28.80 16.21 0.48
C LYS A 240 28.62 15.64 -0.92
N ARG A 241 28.87 14.34 -1.12
CA ARG A 241 28.73 13.66 -2.41
C ARG A 241 27.73 12.53 -2.27
N PHE A 242 26.92 12.28 -3.30
CA PHE A 242 25.85 11.29 -3.25
C PHE A 242 25.80 10.41 -4.50
N PHE A 243 25.46 9.14 -4.29
CA PHE A 243 24.85 8.30 -5.31
C PHE A 243 23.34 8.34 -5.15
N VAL A 244 22.59 8.33 -6.25
CA VAL A 244 21.12 8.31 -6.22
C VAL A 244 20.58 7.16 -7.07
N THR A 245 19.60 6.44 -6.53
CA THR A 245 18.91 5.34 -7.22
C THR A 245 17.44 5.32 -6.85
N GLY A 246 16.63 4.62 -7.65
CA GLY A 246 15.19 4.50 -7.53
C GLY A 246 14.65 3.58 -8.62
N ALA A 247 13.50 2.94 -8.38
CA ALA A 247 12.86 2.07 -9.37
C ALA A 247 11.62 2.70 -10.01
N SER A 248 11.41 2.44 -11.31
CA SER A 248 10.24 2.89 -12.08
C SER A 248 10.15 4.41 -12.03
N LYS A 249 8.99 4.96 -11.67
CA LYS A 249 8.77 6.39 -11.39
C LYS A 249 9.79 7.02 -10.44
N ARG A 250 10.40 6.26 -9.53
CA ARG A 250 11.45 6.77 -8.64
C ARG A 250 12.83 6.71 -9.27
N GLY A 251 13.05 5.82 -10.25
CA GLY A 251 14.17 5.92 -11.18
C GLY A 251 14.12 7.24 -11.96
N TRP A 252 12.90 7.72 -12.24
CA TRP A 252 12.68 9.03 -12.86
C TRP A 252 13.12 10.16 -11.94
N VAL A 253 12.72 10.07 -10.68
CA VAL A 253 13.20 10.99 -9.63
C VAL A 253 14.71 10.93 -9.50
N ALA A 254 15.33 9.75 -9.51
CA ALA A 254 16.78 9.59 -9.40
C ALA A 254 17.53 10.32 -10.53
N TRP A 255 17.07 10.14 -11.78
CA TRP A 255 17.57 10.87 -12.94
C TRP A 255 17.45 12.39 -12.77
N LEU A 256 16.27 12.88 -12.40
CA LEU A 256 16.02 14.32 -12.26
C LEU A 256 16.78 14.91 -11.07
N THR A 257 16.90 14.19 -9.96
CA THR A 257 17.73 14.58 -8.81
C THR A 257 19.20 14.73 -9.22
N ALA A 258 19.73 13.80 -10.02
CA ALA A 258 21.09 13.89 -10.56
C ALA A 258 21.28 15.09 -11.51
N ALA A 259 20.24 15.47 -12.26
CA ALA A 259 20.28 16.63 -13.14
C ALA A 259 20.33 17.97 -12.38
N VAL A 260 19.61 18.07 -11.26
CA VAL A 260 19.40 19.35 -10.55
C VAL A 260 20.31 19.58 -9.34
N ASP A 261 20.96 18.55 -8.79
CA ASP A 261 21.84 18.69 -7.62
C ASP A 261 23.28 18.21 -7.89
N GLU A 262 24.23 19.15 -7.83
CA GLU A 262 25.66 18.94 -8.11
C GLU A 262 26.36 17.97 -7.16
N ARG A 263 25.75 17.65 -6.01
CA ARG A 263 26.30 16.67 -5.06
C ARG A 263 26.23 15.26 -5.61
N VAL A 264 25.39 14.99 -6.62
CA VAL A 264 25.24 13.65 -7.19
C VAL A 264 26.44 13.32 -8.09
N ILE A 265 27.26 12.38 -7.65
CA ILE A 265 28.49 11.94 -8.35
C ILE A 265 28.30 10.65 -9.17
N GLY A 266 27.12 10.03 -9.08
CA GLY A 266 26.73 8.88 -9.89
C GLY A 266 25.25 8.54 -9.70
N VAL A 267 24.62 8.00 -10.74
CA VAL A 267 23.19 7.65 -10.71
C VAL A 267 22.98 6.26 -11.30
N ALA A 268 22.14 5.46 -10.64
CA ALA A 268 21.81 4.10 -11.06
C ALA A 268 20.28 3.89 -11.07
N PRO A 269 19.55 4.43 -12.05
CA PRO A 269 18.11 4.27 -12.13
C PRO A 269 17.75 2.85 -12.54
N LEU A 270 16.76 2.28 -11.86
CA LEU A 270 16.24 0.93 -12.10
C LEU A 270 14.93 1.03 -12.88
N VAL A 271 14.81 0.23 -13.94
CA VAL A 271 13.62 0.10 -14.80
C VAL A 271 13.01 1.45 -15.14
N LEU A 272 13.86 2.38 -15.59
CA LEU A 272 13.45 3.63 -16.21
C LEU A 272 14.49 4.12 -17.23
N ASP A 273 14.54 3.42 -18.35
CA ASP A 273 15.34 3.72 -19.54
C ASP A 273 14.55 4.46 -20.63
N PHE A 274 13.34 4.94 -20.33
CA PHE A 274 12.49 5.69 -21.24
C PHE A 274 12.83 7.19 -21.31
N LEU A 275 14.05 7.50 -21.75
CA LEU A 275 14.54 8.87 -21.95
C LEU A 275 14.25 9.33 -23.38
N ASN A 276 14.31 10.64 -23.65
CA ASN A 276 13.94 11.17 -24.97
C ASN A 276 12.51 10.73 -25.34
N MET A 277 11.59 11.08 -24.45
CA MET A 277 10.27 10.46 -24.28
C MET A 277 9.41 10.49 -25.54
N ILE A 278 9.43 11.59 -26.31
CA ILE A 278 8.53 11.74 -27.47
C ILE A 278 8.86 10.69 -28.54
N PRO A 279 10.12 10.58 -29.02
CA PRO A 279 10.53 9.47 -29.90
C PRO A 279 10.25 8.09 -29.30
N ASN A 280 10.47 7.90 -28.00
CA ASN A 280 10.26 6.61 -27.35
C ASN A 280 8.77 6.25 -27.20
N PHE A 281 7.86 7.21 -27.04
CA PHE A 281 6.41 6.95 -27.13
C PHE A 281 5.99 6.53 -28.52
N ALA A 282 6.53 7.20 -29.56
CA ALA A 282 6.27 6.80 -30.94
C ALA A 282 6.80 5.39 -31.21
N HIS A 283 8.03 5.09 -30.75
CA HIS A 283 8.65 3.76 -30.80
C HIS A 283 7.81 2.69 -30.11
N HIS A 284 7.33 2.96 -28.90
CA HIS A 284 6.45 2.06 -28.16
C HIS A 284 5.24 1.69 -28.99
N TYR A 285 4.51 2.69 -29.50
CA TYR A 285 3.28 2.46 -30.25
C TYR A 285 3.52 1.60 -31.49
N ARG A 286 4.56 1.91 -32.27
CA ARG A 286 4.87 1.16 -33.50
C ARG A 286 5.40 -0.24 -33.25
N SER A 287 6.12 -0.47 -32.15
CA SER A 287 6.58 -1.80 -31.73
C SER A 287 5.42 -2.68 -31.29
N MET A 288 4.46 -2.08 -30.59
CA MET A 288 3.36 -2.78 -29.93
C MET A 288 2.07 -2.82 -30.73
N ASN A 289 2.00 -2.13 -31.86
CA ASN A 289 0.77 -1.91 -32.63
C ASN A 289 -0.37 -1.44 -31.69
N GLY A 290 -0.09 -0.39 -30.92
CA GLY A 290 -0.91 0.12 -29.81
C GLY A 290 -0.10 0.36 -28.53
N TRP A 291 -0.79 0.58 -27.41
CA TRP A 291 -0.15 0.83 -26.12
C TRP A 291 -0.06 -0.43 -25.24
N SER A 292 0.96 -0.46 -24.37
CA SER A 292 1.04 -1.48 -23.31
C SER A 292 -0.10 -1.27 -22.30
N TRP A 293 -0.56 -2.35 -21.66
CA TRP A 293 -1.54 -2.27 -20.58
C TRP A 293 -0.95 -1.58 -19.34
N ALA A 294 0.38 -1.61 -19.17
CA ALA A 294 1.03 -0.91 -18.07
C ALA A 294 0.96 0.63 -18.23
N LEU A 295 0.90 1.11 -19.48
CA LEU A 295 0.70 2.52 -19.78
C LEU A 295 -0.77 2.97 -19.67
N LYS A 296 -1.65 2.14 -19.08
CA LYS A 296 -3.10 2.40 -18.97
C LYS A 296 -3.41 3.81 -18.55
N ASP A 297 -2.81 4.27 -17.47
CA ASP A 297 -3.12 5.58 -16.92
C ASP A 297 -2.82 6.69 -17.93
N TYR A 298 -1.75 6.58 -18.71
CA TYR A 298 -1.36 7.58 -19.72
C TYR A 298 -2.33 7.66 -20.89
N TRP A 299 -2.71 6.54 -21.50
CA TRP A 299 -3.67 6.56 -22.61
C TRP A 299 -5.12 6.71 -22.15
N TYR A 300 -5.46 6.31 -20.91
CA TYR A 300 -6.75 6.60 -20.28
C TYR A 300 -6.93 8.10 -20.07
N HIS A 301 -5.86 8.79 -19.65
CA HIS A 301 -5.83 10.25 -19.52
C HIS A 301 -5.68 10.99 -20.86
N ASN A 302 -5.56 10.29 -21.98
CA ASN A 302 -5.24 10.88 -23.27
C ASN A 302 -3.92 11.66 -23.28
N VAL A 303 -2.97 11.38 -22.37
CA VAL A 303 -1.62 11.97 -22.41
C VAL A 303 -0.97 11.69 -23.76
N THR A 304 -1.20 10.49 -24.29
CA THR A 304 -0.72 10.02 -25.59
C THR A 304 -1.29 10.79 -26.79
N MET A 305 -2.40 11.52 -26.63
CA MET A 305 -2.94 12.37 -27.71
C MET A 305 -2.12 13.65 -27.93
N TYR A 306 -1.46 14.14 -26.87
CA TYR A 306 -0.74 15.41 -26.92
C TYR A 306 0.71 15.24 -27.42
N LEU A 307 1.14 14.02 -27.78
CA LEU A 307 2.51 13.73 -28.18
C LEU A 307 2.99 14.53 -29.42
N ASN A 308 2.06 15.05 -30.22
CA ASN A 308 2.33 15.88 -31.39
C ASN A 308 2.03 17.38 -31.16
N GLU A 309 1.59 17.76 -29.96
CA GLU A 309 1.21 19.14 -29.64
C GLU A 309 2.38 19.95 -29.07
N PRO A 310 2.46 21.28 -29.30
CA PRO A 310 3.57 22.10 -28.80
C PRO A 310 3.76 22.04 -27.27
N ASN A 311 2.70 21.77 -26.51
CA ASN A 311 2.75 21.77 -25.05
C ASN A 311 3.46 20.55 -24.45
N VAL A 312 3.53 19.43 -25.17
CA VAL A 312 4.25 18.25 -24.67
C VAL A 312 5.75 18.52 -24.58
N TYR A 313 6.31 19.27 -25.53
CA TYR A 313 7.73 19.66 -25.52
C TYR A 313 8.10 20.46 -24.28
N LEU A 314 7.17 21.30 -23.80
CA LEU A 314 7.36 22.09 -22.59
C LEU A 314 7.33 21.21 -21.33
N ALA A 315 6.43 20.23 -21.30
CA ALA A 315 6.38 19.27 -20.21
C ALA A 315 7.68 18.47 -20.19
N THR A 316 8.10 17.91 -21.33
CA THR A 316 9.33 17.11 -21.45
C THR A 316 10.60 17.92 -21.20
N ASP A 317 10.62 19.23 -21.52
CA ASP A 317 11.74 20.10 -21.15
C ASP A 317 11.98 20.18 -19.63
N ILE A 318 10.96 19.85 -18.83
CA ILE A 318 10.99 19.87 -17.36
C ILE A 318 11.12 18.46 -16.79
N ILE A 319 10.40 17.48 -17.35
CA ILE A 319 10.30 16.15 -16.75
C ILE A 319 11.16 15.11 -17.44
N ASP A 320 11.58 15.27 -18.68
CA ASP A 320 12.41 14.27 -19.37
C ASP A 320 13.88 14.44 -18.96
N PRO A 321 14.54 13.43 -18.36
CA PRO A 321 15.96 13.49 -18.05
C PRO A 321 16.85 13.84 -19.25
N PHE A 322 16.44 13.45 -20.47
CA PHE A 322 17.17 13.74 -21.70
C PHE A 322 17.30 15.25 -21.99
N ALA A 323 16.32 16.06 -21.54
CA ALA A 323 16.39 17.52 -21.63
C ALA A 323 17.52 18.11 -20.78
N TYR A 324 18.06 17.33 -19.84
CA TYR A 324 19.16 17.69 -18.93
C TYR A 324 20.48 16.94 -19.22
N ARG A 325 20.62 16.28 -20.37
CA ARG A 325 21.82 15.50 -20.73
C ARG A 325 23.14 16.27 -20.61
N GLU A 326 23.12 17.59 -20.79
CA GLU A 326 24.30 18.46 -20.61
C GLU A 326 24.75 18.59 -19.14
N LEU A 327 23.84 18.34 -18.19
CA LEU A 327 24.12 18.33 -16.75
C LEU A 327 24.40 16.93 -16.21
N LEU A 328 23.91 15.89 -16.90
CA LEU A 328 24.04 14.49 -16.52
C LEU A 328 25.40 13.90 -16.99
N THR A 329 26.50 14.56 -16.65
CA THR A 329 27.86 14.19 -17.10
C THR A 329 28.57 13.19 -16.18
N MET A 330 28.08 12.99 -14.95
CA MET A 330 28.56 11.97 -14.01
C MET A 330 28.34 10.55 -14.56
N PRO A 331 29.04 9.52 -14.06
CA PRO A 331 28.75 8.13 -14.45
C PRO A 331 27.28 7.73 -14.21
N LYS A 332 26.68 7.10 -15.23
CA LYS A 332 25.28 6.65 -15.21
C LYS A 332 25.21 5.15 -15.47
N TYR A 333 24.47 4.42 -14.65
CA TYR A 333 24.26 2.99 -14.80
C TYR A 333 22.77 2.67 -14.98
N SER A 334 22.33 2.62 -16.24
CA SER A 334 20.91 2.45 -16.61
C SER A 334 20.55 0.97 -16.59
N ILE A 335 19.81 0.55 -15.57
CA ILE A 335 19.41 -0.84 -15.38
C ILE A 335 17.98 -1.02 -15.88
N SER A 336 17.75 -1.96 -16.78
CA SER A 336 16.44 -2.26 -17.36
C SER A 336 16.15 -3.75 -17.46
N ALA A 337 14.92 -4.08 -17.84
CA ALA A 337 14.41 -5.44 -17.87
C ALA A 337 14.12 -5.87 -19.32
N GLY A 338 14.54 -7.08 -19.70
CA GLY A 338 14.27 -7.62 -21.03
C GLY A 338 12.79 -7.90 -21.31
N SER A 339 11.98 -8.08 -20.27
CA SER A 339 10.53 -8.30 -20.39
C SER A 339 9.74 -7.24 -19.62
N ASP A 340 10.17 -5.97 -19.69
CA ASP A 340 9.52 -4.84 -19.01
C ASP A 340 8.10 -4.55 -19.54
N GLU A 341 7.12 -4.37 -18.65
CA GLU A 341 5.75 -4.06 -19.05
C GLU A 341 5.55 -2.61 -19.54
N PHE A 342 6.36 -1.67 -19.09
CA PHE A 342 6.29 -0.26 -19.43
C PHE A 342 7.16 0.10 -20.64
N PHE A 343 8.37 -0.47 -20.72
CA PHE A 343 9.43 -0.02 -21.62
C PHE A 343 9.83 -1.10 -22.62
N ILE A 344 10.29 -0.69 -23.79
CA ILE A 344 10.68 -1.62 -24.86
C ILE A 344 12.19 -1.89 -24.77
N PRO A 345 12.66 -3.14 -24.94
CA PRO A 345 14.07 -3.47 -24.73
C PRO A 345 15.08 -2.66 -25.57
N ASP A 346 14.66 -2.06 -26.68
CA ASP A 346 15.48 -1.20 -27.56
C ASP A 346 15.25 0.32 -27.39
N ASP A 347 14.60 0.77 -26.30
CA ASP A 347 14.39 2.21 -26.00
C ASP A 347 15.72 3.01 -25.93
N ALA A 348 16.83 2.34 -25.60
CA ALA A 348 18.18 2.89 -25.60
C ALA A 348 18.62 3.51 -26.93
N HIS A 349 18.07 3.05 -28.06
CA HIS A 349 18.42 3.54 -29.39
C HIS A 349 18.13 5.03 -29.57
N TYR A 350 17.21 5.59 -28.78
CA TYR A 350 16.77 6.97 -28.95
C TYR A 350 17.59 7.96 -28.13
N TYR A 351 18.40 7.51 -27.18
CA TYR A 351 19.10 8.41 -26.26
C TYR A 351 20.54 8.03 -25.92
N TYR A 352 20.94 6.75 -25.95
CA TYR A 352 22.23 6.29 -25.42
C TYR A 352 23.44 7.03 -26.01
N ASP A 353 23.50 7.11 -27.34
CA ASP A 353 24.58 7.76 -28.11
C ASP A 353 24.64 9.29 -27.94
N LYS A 354 23.56 9.89 -27.44
CA LYS A 354 23.41 11.34 -27.22
C LYS A 354 23.67 11.76 -25.78
N MET A 355 23.80 10.81 -24.84
CA MET A 355 24.12 11.12 -23.45
C MET A 355 25.60 11.49 -23.30
N LEU A 356 25.88 12.51 -22.50
CA LEU A 356 27.25 12.99 -22.28
C LEU A 356 27.90 12.30 -21.09
N GLY A 357 29.22 12.12 -21.15
CA GLY A 357 30.00 11.45 -20.11
C GLY A 357 29.73 9.94 -20.02
N PRO A 358 30.30 9.23 -19.04
CA PRO A 358 30.20 7.78 -18.95
C PRO A 358 28.76 7.31 -18.74
N MET A 359 28.30 6.41 -19.60
CA MET A 359 26.99 5.77 -19.52
C MET A 359 27.13 4.29 -19.80
N TYR A 360 26.45 3.47 -19.00
CA TYR A 360 26.50 2.02 -19.09
C TYR A 360 25.08 1.46 -19.06
N LEU A 361 24.80 0.51 -19.95
CA LEU A 361 23.53 -0.22 -20.00
C LEU A 361 23.65 -1.53 -19.24
N ARG A 362 22.55 -1.92 -18.60
CA ARG A 362 22.40 -3.23 -17.96
C ARG A 362 21.00 -3.76 -18.18
N VAL A 363 20.83 -4.61 -19.18
CA VAL A 363 19.56 -5.32 -19.42
C VAL A 363 19.58 -6.65 -18.66
N HIS A 364 18.59 -6.88 -17.79
CA HIS A 364 18.35 -8.17 -17.15
C HIS A 364 17.37 -9.02 -17.97
N GLN A 365 17.86 -10.13 -18.49
CA GLN A 365 17.07 -11.13 -19.19
C GLN A 365 16.04 -11.82 -18.29
N ASN A 366 14.88 -12.17 -18.86
CA ASN A 366 13.79 -12.88 -18.16
C ASN A 366 13.31 -12.20 -16.87
N THR A 367 13.31 -10.86 -16.86
CA THR A 367 12.78 -10.08 -15.75
C THR A 367 11.67 -9.16 -16.21
N ASP A 368 10.68 -8.98 -15.33
CA ASP A 368 9.59 -8.03 -15.45
C ASP A 368 10.00 -6.64 -14.93
N HIS A 369 9.07 -5.68 -14.98
CA HIS A 369 9.30 -4.31 -14.52
C HIS A 369 9.65 -4.21 -13.02
N ILE A 370 9.39 -5.23 -12.20
CA ILE A 370 9.81 -5.21 -10.79
C ILE A 370 11.16 -5.91 -10.55
N LEU A 371 11.81 -6.39 -11.62
CA LEU A 371 13.08 -7.11 -11.60
C LEU A 371 13.05 -8.36 -10.72
N ILE A 372 11.94 -9.10 -10.77
CA ILE A 372 11.71 -10.22 -9.85
C ILE A 372 12.86 -11.25 -9.94
N GLY A 373 13.39 -11.63 -8.77
CA GLY A 373 14.43 -12.64 -8.65
C GLY A 373 15.86 -12.18 -8.95
N ARG A 374 16.12 -10.88 -9.20
CA ARG A 374 17.46 -10.34 -9.51
C ARG A 374 18.06 -9.38 -8.49
N TYR A 375 17.41 -9.18 -7.34
CA TYR A 375 17.85 -8.18 -6.36
C TYR A 375 19.27 -8.39 -5.83
N ARG A 376 19.73 -9.65 -5.74
CA ARG A 376 21.10 -9.95 -5.29
C ARG A 376 22.12 -9.47 -6.32
N GLU A 377 21.92 -9.83 -7.59
CA GLU A 377 22.78 -9.41 -8.69
C GLU A 377 22.82 -7.88 -8.83
N ILE A 378 21.66 -7.22 -8.71
CA ILE A 378 21.58 -5.75 -8.76
C ILE A 378 22.40 -5.10 -7.64
N VAL A 379 22.37 -5.66 -6.42
CA VAL A 379 23.18 -5.15 -5.30
C VAL A 379 24.68 -5.41 -5.55
N ASP A 380 25.05 -6.59 -6.03
CA ASP A 380 26.44 -6.92 -6.37
C ASP A 380 27.01 -5.94 -7.42
N GLU A 381 26.23 -5.70 -8.48
CA GLU A 381 26.58 -4.80 -9.59
C GLU A 381 26.60 -3.32 -9.13
N ALA A 382 25.65 -2.90 -8.29
CA ALA A 382 25.64 -1.54 -7.73
C ALA A 382 26.85 -1.29 -6.82
N VAL A 383 27.25 -2.26 -6.00
CA VAL A 383 28.46 -2.16 -5.17
C VAL A 383 29.71 -2.03 -6.05
N GLY A 384 29.83 -2.83 -7.12
CA GLY A 384 30.93 -2.73 -8.08
C GLY A 384 30.97 -1.38 -8.80
N PHE A 385 29.82 -0.86 -9.22
CA PHE A 385 29.71 0.45 -9.85
C PHE A 385 30.13 1.58 -8.90
N VAL A 386 29.59 1.61 -7.68
CA VAL A 386 29.91 2.63 -6.67
C VAL A 386 31.39 2.60 -6.33
N LEU A 387 31.97 1.42 -6.08
CA LEU A 387 33.39 1.30 -5.75
C LEU A 387 34.29 1.72 -6.91
N THR A 388 33.93 1.38 -8.15
CA THR A 388 34.69 1.84 -9.34
C THR A 388 34.76 3.36 -9.41
N VAL A 389 33.65 4.05 -9.16
CA VAL A 389 33.61 5.52 -9.11
C VAL A 389 34.42 6.07 -7.93
N LEU A 390 34.27 5.50 -6.73
CA LEU A 390 34.93 6.01 -5.52
C LEU A 390 36.44 5.80 -5.49
N GLU A 391 36.91 4.68 -6.03
CA GLU A 391 38.34 4.35 -6.14
C GLU A 391 39.00 4.97 -7.38
N GLY A 392 38.24 5.68 -8.22
CA GLY A 392 38.74 6.31 -9.43
C GLY A 392 39.23 5.33 -10.48
N TRP A 393 38.71 4.11 -10.50
CA TRP A 393 39.06 3.11 -11.52
C TRP A 393 38.43 3.48 -12.86
N GLU A 394 39.19 3.31 -13.95
CA GLU A 394 38.62 3.42 -15.29
C GLU A 394 37.68 2.24 -15.57
N PHE A 395 36.43 2.56 -15.87
CA PHE A 395 35.47 1.59 -16.38
C PHE A 395 35.92 1.03 -17.75
N PRO A 396 35.62 -0.25 -18.03
CA PRO A 396 35.76 -0.84 -19.37
C PRO A 396 35.16 0.05 -20.47
N LYS A 397 35.90 0.23 -21.56
CA LYS A 397 35.45 0.91 -22.77
C LYS A 397 34.85 -0.12 -23.70
N LEU A 398 33.55 -0.01 -23.95
CA LEU A 398 32.83 -0.89 -24.86
C LEU A 398 32.44 -0.09 -26.11
N GLN A 399 32.68 -0.66 -27.28
CA GLN A 399 32.16 -0.16 -28.55
C GLN A 399 31.49 -1.31 -29.28
N TRP A 400 30.29 -1.10 -29.81
CA TRP A 400 29.60 -2.14 -30.56
C TRP A 400 29.03 -1.60 -31.86
N THR A 401 28.84 -2.53 -32.78
CA THR A 401 28.10 -2.32 -34.02
C THR A 401 26.98 -3.33 -34.11
N ARG A 402 25.83 -2.88 -34.61
CA ARG A 402 24.68 -3.71 -34.96
C ARG A 402 24.56 -3.72 -36.48
N THR A 403 24.48 -4.90 -37.07
CA THR A 403 24.27 -5.03 -38.52
C THR A 403 23.15 -6.02 -38.81
N GLU A 404 22.48 -5.80 -39.93
CA GLU A 404 21.48 -6.71 -40.48
C GLU A 404 21.79 -6.93 -41.97
N GLY A 405 21.84 -8.18 -42.42
CA GLY A 405 22.13 -8.51 -43.81
C GLY A 405 22.20 -10.02 -44.06
N ALA A 406 21.95 -10.43 -45.31
CA ALA A 406 21.99 -11.83 -45.74
C ALA A 406 21.14 -12.81 -44.89
N GLY A 407 20.02 -12.34 -44.32
CA GLY A 407 19.16 -13.16 -43.46
C GLY A 407 19.62 -13.25 -42.00
N LEU A 408 20.65 -12.50 -41.59
CA LEU A 408 21.25 -12.52 -40.26
C LEU A 408 21.25 -11.13 -39.62
N GLY A 409 21.03 -11.11 -38.31
CA GLY A 409 21.34 -10.01 -37.42
C GLY A 409 22.63 -10.27 -36.67
N MET A 410 23.43 -9.23 -36.44
CA MET A 410 24.72 -9.37 -35.77
C MET A 410 25.00 -8.22 -34.81
N ILE A 411 25.56 -8.55 -33.64
CA ILE A 411 26.20 -7.59 -32.73
C ILE A 411 27.68 -7.96 -32.68
N THR A 412 28.56 -7.01 -32.97
CA THR A 412 30.01 -7.16 -32.72
C THR A 412 30.43 -6.10 -31.72
N VAL A 413 30.96 -6.51 -30.56
CA VAL A 413 31.42 -5.64 -29.48
C VAL A 413 32.92 -5.80 -29.27
N THR A 414 33.63 -4.67 -29.18
CA THR A 414 35.05 -4.59 -28.82
C THR A 414 35.20 -3.95 -27.45
N THR A 415 36.21 -4.39 -26.70
CA THR A 415 36.54 -3.82 -25.40
C THR A 415 38.04 -3.61 -25.23
N ASP A 416 38.42 -2.66 -24.37
CA ASP A 416 39.82 -2.36 -24.05
C ASP A 416 40.49 -3.38 -23.12
N ARG A 417 39.72 -4.30 -22.51
CA ARG A 417 40.24 -5.33 -21.60
C ARG A 417 39.40 -6.60 -21.62
N THR A 418 40.00 -7.71 -21.21
CA THR A 418 39.35 -9.02 -21.25
C THR A 418 38.25 -9.15 -20.17
N PRO A 419 36.97 -9.34 -20.53
CA PRO A 419 35.93 -9.75 -19.59
C PRO A 419 36.15 -11.19 -19.11
N PHE A 420 35.84 -11.47 -17.85
CA PHE A 420 35.95 -12.84 -17.31
C PHE A 420 34.74 -13.70 -17.65
N ASN A 421 33.62 -13.09 -18.06
CA ASN A 421 32.43 -13.79 -18.55
C ASN A 421 31.76 -12.98 -19.65
N VAL A 422 31.36 -13.66 -20.74
CA VAL A 422 30.64 -13.07 -21.87
C VAL A 422 29.51 -13.99 -22.28
N THR A 423 28.29 -13.47 -22.32
CA THR A 423 27.11 -14.22 -22.73
C THR A 423 26.28 -13.40 -23.72
N ALA A 424 25.53 -14.06 -24.59
CA ALA A 424 24.54 -13.40 -25.44
C ALA A 424 23.18 -14.00 -25.19
N TRP A 425 22.20 -13.13 -25.02
CA TRP A 425 20.83 -13.48 -24.72
C TRP A 425 19.95 -13.18 -25.92
N LYS A 426 19.04 -14.10 -26.26
CA LYS A 426 18.08 -13.94 -27.35
C LYS A 426 16.68 -14.33 -26.90
N ALA A 427 15.67 -13.55 -27.26
CA ALA A 427 14.27 -13.95 -27.19
C ALA A 427 13.59 -13.81 -28.57
N ASP A 428 12.50 -14.56 -28.76
CA ASP A 428 11.76 -14.63 -30.02
C ASP A 428 10.27 -14.33 -29.76
N THR A 429 9.66 -13.61 -30.70
CA THR A 429 8.20 -13.50 -30.80
C THR A 429 7.68 -14.55 -31.79
N TYR A 430 6.40 -14.91 -31.66
CA TYR A 430 5.78 -15.98 -32.47
C TYR A 430 4.64 -15.45 -33.37
N THR A 431 4.51 -14.12 -33.44
CA THR A 431 3.47 -13.42 -34.20
C THR A 431 4.08 -12.22 -34.90
N ASP A 432 3.53 -11.86 -36.08
CA ASP A 432 3.90 -10.63 -36.81
C ASP A 432 3.05 -9.43 -36.36
N TYR A 433 2.39 -9.54 -35.21
CA TYR A 433 1.45 -8.52 -34.75
C TYR A 433 2.11 -7.48 -33.84
N ARG A 434 3.09 -7.91 -33.02
CA ARG A 434 3.79 -7.07 -32.02
C ARG A 434 5.21 -7.54 -31.80
N ARG A 435 6.13 -6.59 -31.64
CA ARG A 435 7.48 -6.77 -31.09
C ARG A 435 7.44 -6.87 -29.56
N ASP A 436 6.67 -7.81 -29.04
CA ASP A 436 6.45 -7.96 -27.60
C ASP A 436 7.23 -9.15 -27.06
N PHE A 437 8.25 -8.91 -26.23
CA PHE A 437 9.16 -9.95 -25.71
C PHE A 437 8.85 -10.40 -24.28
N ARG A 438 7.60 -10.19 -23.83
CA ARG A 438 7.16 -10.54 -22.47
C ARG A 438 6.54 -11.92 -22.40
N VAL A 439 6.55 -12.54 -21.22
CA VAL A 439 5.85 -13.81 -20.98
C VAL A 439 4.32 -13.60 -20.94
N VAL A 440 3.87 -12.37 -20.69
CA VAL A 440 2.46 -11.97 -20.62
C VAL A 440 2.25 -10.77 -21.52
N ILE A 441 1.18 -10.77 -22.33
CA ILE A 441 0.87 -9.72 -23.30
C ILE A 441 -0.60 -9.36 -23.30
N ALA A 442 -0.96 -8.16 -23.78
CA ALA A 442 -2.36 -7.80 -24.00
C ALA A 442 -2.99 -8.63 -25.14
N ARG A 443 -4.25 -9.04 -24.99
CA ARG A 443 -4.95 -9.86 -26.02
C ARG A 443 -5.20 -9.11 -27.32
N THR A 444 -5.49 -7.81 -27.22
CA THR A 444 -5.73 -6.87 -28.32
C THR A 444 -4.99 -5.56 -28.03
N PRO A 445 -4.97 -4.57 -28.95
CA PRO A 445 -4.50 -3.21 -28.64
C PRO A 445 -5.28 -2.60 -27.49
N ASN A 446 -4.58 -1.78 -26.71
CA ASN A 446 -5.14 -0.89 -25.69
C ASN A 446 -6.12 -1.55 -24.70
N THR A 447 -5.87 -2.82 -24.35
CA THR A 447 -6.68 -3.55 -23.37
C THR A 447 -5.85 -3.93 -22.16
N THR A 448 -6.51 -4.04 -21.02
CA THR A 448 -5.94 -4.64 -19.80
C THR A 448 -6.18 -6.15 -19.72
N ASP A 449 -6.86 -6.74 -20.69
CA ASP A 449 -7.01 -8.20 -20.81
C ASP A 449 -5.71 -8.82 -21.32
N ILE A 450 -5.11 -9.67 -20.50
CA ILE A 450 -3.79 -10.26 -20.73
C ILE A 450 -3.89 -11.75 -21.07
N LYS A 451 -2.89 -12.25 -21.82
CA LYS A 451 -2.68 -13.66 -22.12
C LYS A 451 -1.19 -14.00 -22.04
N PRO A 452 -0.82 -15.25 -21.69
CA PRO A 452 0.57 -15.66 -21.75
C PRO A 452 1.04 -15.86 -23.20
N GLN A 453 2.34 -15.74 -23.42
CA GLN A 453 3.04 -16.17 -24.63
C GLN A 453 4.40 -16.80 -24.29
N PRO A 454 4.92 -17.73 -25.11
CA PRO A 454 6.11 -18.51 -24.77
C PRO A 454 7.44 -17.81 -25.11
N THR A 455 7.57 -16.54 -24.73
CA THR A 455 8.78 -15.75 -24.98
C THR A 455 9.69 -15.73 -23.77
N ILE A 456 10.91 -16.27 -23.93
CA ILE A 456 11.94 -16.40 -22.89
C ILE A 456 13.29 -16.11 -23.54
N TYR A 457 14.13 -15.33 -22.84
CA TYR A 457 15.52 -15.09 -23.21
C TYR A 457 16.37 -16.32 -22.90
N ARG A 458 17.05 -16.83 -23.94
CA ARG A 458 17.96 -17.97 -23.88
C ARG A 458 19.38 -17.55 -24.22
N ASN A 459 20.36 -18.22 -23.63
CA ASN A 459 21.76 -18.04 -23.99
C ASN A 459 21.99 -18.67 -25.37
N ILE A 460 22.57 -17.90 -26.29
CA ILE A 460 22.87 -18.33 -27.67
C ILE A 460 24.38 -18.54 -27.93
N GLY A 461 25.21 -18.36 -26.91
CA GLY A 461 26.65 -18.36 -27.05
C GLY A 461 27.18 -17.11 -27.74
N VAL A 462 28.50 -16.91 -27.64
CA VAL A 462 29.18 -15.75 -28.19
C VAL A 462 30.43 -16.23 -28.93
N GLY A 463 30.58 -15.79 -30.19
CA GLY A 463 31.80 -15.97 -30.95
C GLY A 463 32.87 -14.99 -30.48
N ASN A 464 34.14 -15.37 -30.60
CA ASN A 464 35.30 -14.54 -30.26
C ASN A 464 36.22 -14.43 -31.48
N PRO A 465 35.84 -13.64 -32.51
CA PRO A 465 36.57 -13.59 -33.78
C PRO A 465 37.98 -12.98 -33.67
N ALA A 466 38.27 -12.19 -32.63
CA ALA A 466 39.58 -11.60 -32.38
C ALA A 466 39.72 -11.26 -30.88
N GLU A 467 40.95 -11.06 -30.40
CA GLU A 467 41.17 -10.68 -29.00
C GLU A 467 40.29 -9.49 -28.58
N ASN A 468 39.62 -9.62 -27.43
CA ASN A 468 38.68 -8.64 -26.88
C ASN A 468 37.56 -8.19 -27.85
N THR A 469 37.25 -9.01 -28.86
CA THR A 469 36.18 -8.78 -29.83
C THR A 469 35.21 -9.95 -29.79
N TYR A 470 33.95 -9.66 -29.48
CA TYR A 470 32.93 -10.66 -29.24
C TYR A 470 31.75 -10.45 -30.17
N GLN A 471 31.14 -11.54 -30.65
CA GLN A 471 30.11 -11.50 -31.67
C GLN A 471 28.93 -12.40 -31.34
N ALA A 472 27.72 -11.86 -31.44
CA ALA A 472 26.47 -12.62 -31.41
C ALA A 472 25.83 -12.55 -32.80
N VAL A 473 25.45 -13.71 -33.34
CA VAL A 473 24.82 -13.85 -34.65
C VAL A 473 23.46 -14.52 -34.46
N VAL A 474 22.42 -13.93 -35.03
CA VAL A 474 21.04 -14.40 -34.92
C VAL A 474 20.40 -14.45 -36.30
N GLU A 475 19.82 -15.59 -36.67
CA GLU A 475 19.02 -15.69 -37.89
C GLU A 475 17.75 -14.84 -37.79
N ILE A 476 17.43 -14.09 -38.84
CA ILE A 476 16.17 -13.38 -38.98
C ILE A 476 15.04 -14.42 -38.98
N PRO A 477 14.10 -14.36 -38.02
CA PRO A 477 13.06 -15.37 -37.94
C PRO A 477 12.11 -15.25 -39.14
N LYS A 478 11.62 -16.40 -39.63
CA LYS A 478 10.62 -16.44 -40.72
C LYS A 478 9.29 -15.76 -40.35
N LYS A 479 9.04 -15.61 -39.04
CA LYS A 479 7.82 -15.06 -38.46
C LYS A 479 8.17 -14.32 -37.17
N GLY A 480 7.67 -13.11 -37.03
CA GLY A 480 7.91 -12.22 -35.89
C GLY A 480 9.30 -11.59 -35.93
N TRP A 481 9.86 -11.46 -34.73
CA TRP A 481 11.10 -10.77 -34.42
C TRP A 481 11.90 -11.55 -33.39
N SER A 482 13.22 -11.43 -33.50
CA SER A 482 14.17 -11.80 -32.47
C SER A 482 14.80 -10.55 -31.86
N CYS A 483 14.90 -10.50 -30.54
CA CYS A 483 15.73 -9.51 -29.86
C CYS A 483 16.93 -10.19 -29.24
N PHE A 484 18.10 -9.54 -29.25
CA PHE A 484 19.29 -10.08 -28.60
C PHE A 484 20.29 -9.01 -28.18
N PHE A 485 21.14 -9.31 -27.20
CA PHE A 485 22.20 -8.44 -26.71
C PHE A 485 23.36 -9.26 -26.13
N ILE A 486 24.54 -8.64 -26.01
CA ILE A 486 25.71 -9.25 -25.38
C ILE A 486 25.88 -8.66 -23.97
N GLU A 487 26.06 -9.53 -22.98
CA GLU A 487 26.38 -9.22 -21.59
C GLU A 487 27.85 -9.56 -21.32
N MET A 488 28.57 -8.66 -20.65
CA MET A 488 29.99 -8.76 -20.33
C MET A 488 30.24 -8.43 -18.86
N MET A 489 31.01 -9.26 -18.17
CA MET A 489 31.39 -9.04 -16.78
C MET A 489 32.88 -8.73 -16.66
N PHE A 490 33.20 -7.70 -15.89
CA PHE A 490 34.55 -7.20 -15.67
C PHE A 490 34.86 -7.07 -14.19
N GLU A 491 36.12 -7.25 -13.82
CA GLU A 491 36.57 -7.04 -12.44
C GLU A 491 36.41 -5.57 -12.03
N ALA A 492 36.04 -5.37 -10.77
CA ALA A 492 35.92 -4.07 -10.12
C ALA A 492 36.69 -4.09 -8.78
N PRO A 493 36.95 -2.92 -8.16
CA PRO A 493 37.71 -2.85 -6.92
C PRO A 493 37.18 -3.78 -5.81
N LYS A 494 38.07 -4.19 -4.90
CA LYS A 494 37.74 -5.00 -3.71
C LYS A 494 37.08 -6.35 -4.05
N GLY A 495 37.53 -6.98 -5.14
CA GLY A 495 37.06 -8.30 -5.58
C GLY A 495 35.59 -8.30 -6.03
N GLN A 496 35.05 -7.14 -6.38
CA GLN A 496 33.70 -7.00 -6.93
C GLN A 496 33.76 -7.12 -8.46
N HIS A 497 32.59 -7.00 -9.11
CA HIS A 497 32.51 -6.94 -10.56
C HIS A 497 31.48 -5.90 -10.99
N VAL A 498 31.59 -5.49 -12.25
CA VAL A 498 30.55 -4.72 -12.96
C VAL A 498 30.10 -5.51 -14.18
N THR A 499 28.80 -5.46 -14.47
CA THR A 499 28.21 -6.12 -15.63
C THR A 499 27.63 -5.08 -16.57
N PHE A 500 28.01 -5.13 -17.83
CA PHE A 500 27.47 -4.24 -18.87
C PHE A 500 26.85 -5.05 -20.00
N THR A 501 25.85 -4.46 -20.63
CA THR A 501 25.26 -5.00 -21.84
C THR A 501 25.49 -4.04 -23.01
N THR A 502 25.57 -4.58 -24.22
CA THR A 502 25.32 -3.76 -25.42
C THR A 502 23.87 -3.26 -25.41
N GLU A 503 23.53 -2.34 -26.31
CA GLU A 503 22.12 -2.14 -26.64
C GLU A 503 21.51 -3.45 -27.18
N VAL A 504 20.19 -3.59 -27.03
CA VAL A 504 19.44 -4.67 -27.65
C VAL A 504 19.38 -4.44 -29.16
N ASN A 505 19.62 -5.50 -29.94
CA ASN A 505 19.39 -5.51 -31.37
C ASN A 505 18.10 -6.26 -31.69
N MET A 506 17.28 -5.68 -32.56
CA MET A 506 16.00 -6.22 -33.03
C MET A 506 16.14 -6.66 -34.48
N VAL A 507 15.77 -7.89 -34.81
CA VAL A 507 15.78 -8.38 -36.20
C VAL A 507 14.51 -9.16 -36.55
N PRO A 508 13.90 -8.94 -37.73
CA PRO A 508 14.25 -7.89 -38.69
C PRO A 508 13.89 -6.50 -38.15
N ASP A 509 14.66 -5.46 -38.48
CA ASP A 509 14.36 -4.09 -38.04
C ASP A 509 13.24 -3.43 -38.86
N ILE A 510 12.05 -4.04 -38.80
CA ILE A 510 10.78 -3.54 -39.36
C ILE A 510 9.67 -3.47 -38.30
N PHE A 511 8.87 -2.41 -38.27
CA PHE A 511 7.82 -2.25 -37.27
C PHE A 511 6.48 -2.84 -37.75
N PRO A 512 5.66 -3.45 -36.88
CA PRO A 512 4.34 -3.95 -37.24
C PRO A 512 3.32 -2.86 -37.60
N SER A 513 3.53 -1.62 -37.15
CA SER A 513 2.67 -0.48 -37.48
C SER A 513 3.47 0.81 -37.69
N LYS A 514 2.79 1.83 -38.21
CA LYS A 514 3.34 3.20 -38.26
C LYS A 514 3.20 3.88 -36.90
N ASP A 515 3.82 5.05 -36.77
CA ASP A 515 3.61 5.95 -35.64
C ASP A 515 2.12 6.34 -35.54
N CYS A 516 1.59 6.51 -34.33
CA CYS A 516 0.21 6.97 -34.18
C CYS A 516 0.07 8.44 -34.58
N VAL A 517 -1.02 8.77 -35.28
CA VAL A 517 -1.36 10.16 -35.65
C VAL A 517 -2.73 10.55 -35.09
N ASP A 518 -2.80 11.75 -34.51
CA ASP A 518 -4.03 12.37 -34.00
C ASP A 518 -4.93 11.43 -33.17
N TRP A 519 -6.07 11.03 -33.72
CA TRP A 519 -7.09 10.22 -33.07
C TRP A 519 -6.70 8.76 -32.91
N GLU A 520 -5.71 8.24 -33.66
CA GLU A 520 -5.22 6.88 -33.51
C GLU A 520 -4.45 6.69 -32.18
N CYS A 521 -3.95 7.80 -31.62
CA CYS A 521 -3.34 7.81 -30.28
C CYS A 521 -4.39 7.79 -29.14
N LYS A 522 -5.70 7.80 -29.45
CA LYS A 522 -6.86 7.79 -28.52
C LYS A 522 -7.55 6.43 -28.54
N GLU A 523 -8.01 5.94 -27.38
CA GLU A 523 -9.13 4.97 -27.36
C GLU A 523 -10.03 5.13 -26.13
N PHE A 524 -11.12 5.91 -26.31
CA PHE A 524 -12.39 5.61 -25.67
C PHE A 524 -13.50 5.94 -26.69
N PHE A 525 -14.30 4.92 -27.06
CA PHE A 525 -15.37 4.91 -28.08
C PHE A 525 -14.99 4.65 -29.55
N TYR A 526 -14.56 3.44 -29.91
CA TYR A 526 -15.01 2.86 -31.19
C TYR A 526 -14.84 1.32 -31.30
N ASN A 527 -15.36 0.51 -30.37
CA ASN A 527 -15.47 -0.94 -30.63
C ASN A 527 -16.62 -1.69 -29.94
N TRP A 528 -17.59 -1.00 -29.34
CA TRP A 528 -18.75 -1.67 -28.76
C TRP A 528 -19.87 -1.97 -29.77
N THR A 529 -19.92 -1.27 -30.91
CA THR A 529 -21.02 -1.40 -31.88
C THR A 529 -20.76 -2.34 -33.07
N ARG A 530 -19.58 -2.98 -33.18
CA ARG A 530 -19.29 -3.92 -34.29
C ARG A 530 -19.06 -5.38 -33.91
N GLY A 531 -19.07 -5.71 -32.61
CA GLY A 531 -18.82 -7.07 -32.12
C GLY A 531 -20.01 -8.05 -32.11
N TYR A 532 -21.23 -7.59 -32.43
CA TYR A 532 -22.45 -8.41 -32.29
C TYR A 532 -23.15 -8.83 -33.59
N ILE A 533 -22.57 -8.54 -34.77
CA ILE A 533 -23.13 -8.98 -36.06
C ILE A 533 -22.05 -9.64 -36.93
N VAL A 534 -21.29 -10.62 -36.42
CA VAL A 534 -20.69 -11.69 -37.24
C VAL A 534 -20.42 -12.90 -36.33
N LYS A 535 -21.48 -13.55 -35.83
CA LYS A 535 -21.39 -14.92 -35.26
C LYS A 535 -22.74 -15.62 -35.30
N VAL A 536 -23.39 -15.53 -36.45
CA VAL A 536 -24.47 -16.42 -36.87
C VAL A 536 -24.16 -16.76 -38.33
N PHE A 537 -24.26 -18.02 -38.70
CA PHE A 537 -23.89 -18.63 -39.99
C PHE A 537 -22.44 -19.10 -40.18
N HIS A 538 -22.10 -20.26 -39.61
CA HIS A 538 -21.86 -21.47 -40.42
C HIS A 538 -21.65 -22.70 -39.53
N LYS A 539 -22.61 -23.62 -39.60
CA LYS A 539 -22.51 -24.99 -39.06
C LYS A 539 -23.04 -25.93 -40.14
N ARG A 540 -22.16 -26.76 -40.72
CA ARG A 540 -22.38 -28.13 -41.28
C ARG A 540 -21.09 -28.60 -41.96
N ARG A 541 -20.46 -29.65 -41.41
CA ARG A 541 -20.44 -31.07 -41.87
C ARG A 541 -19.62 -31.30 -43.14
N GLN A 542 -18.53 -32.07 -43.04
CA GLN A 542 -18.42 -33.37 -43.71
C GLN A 542 -17.21 -34.19 -43.22
N GLU A 543 -17.41 -35.50 -43.19
CA GLU A 543 -16.43 -36.57 -43.02
C GLU A 543 -15.52 -36.66 -44.26
N ASP A 544 -14.26 -37.05 -44.08
CA ASP A 544 -13.68 -38.14 -44.87
C ASP A 544 -12.30 -38.59 -44.33
N THR A 545 -12.11 -39.89 -44.39
CA THR A 545 -10.94 -40.69 -43.98
C THR A 545 -9.90 -40.81 -45.10
N SER A 546 -8.60 -40.76 -44.78
CA SER A 546 -7.60 -41.63 -45.42
C SER A 546 -6.26 -41.66 -44.67
N PHE A 547 -5.77 -42.88 -44.52
CA PHE A 547 -4.52 -43.38 -43.93
C PHE A 547 -3.22 -42.82 -44.53
N ILE A 548 -2.19 -42.59 -43.69
CA ILE A 548 -0.77 -42.97 -43.91
C ILE A 548 -0.09 -43.23 -42.54
N ASN A 549 0.60 -44.37 -42.38
CA ASN A 549 1.29 -44.85 -41.16
C ASN A 549 2.63 -44.10 -40.84
N PRO A 550 3.02 -43.96 -39.56
CA PRO A 550 4.39 -43.65 -39.12
C PRO A 550 5.16 -44.89 -38.62
N PRO A 551 6.50 -44.81 -38.43
CA PRO A 551 7.38 -45.97 -38.26
C PRO A 551 7.39 -46.56 -36.84
N GLN A 552 7.75 -47.84 -36.78
CA GLN A 552 7.84 -48.69 -35.58
C GLN A 552 8.89 -48.20 -34.58
N PHE A 553 8.50 -48.12 -33.30
CA PHE A 553 9.40 -48.03 -32.14
C PHE A 553 9.24 -49.27 -31.26
N ASP A 554 10.38 -49.80 -30.84
CA ASP A 554 10.60 -51.03 -30.08
C ASP A 554 10.02 -50.95 -28.65
N THR A 555 9.16 -51.90 -28.28
CA THR A 555 8.44 -51.96 -27.00
C THR A 555 9.12 -52.81 -25.92
N SER A 556 10.40 -53.16 -26.05
CA SER A 556 11.06 -54.05 -25.09
C SER A 556 11.63 -53.39 -23.81
N LEU A 557 11.51 -52.07 -23.60
CA LEU A 557 12.10 -51.37 -22.44
C LEU A 557 11.13 -50.74 -21.41
N LEU A 558 9.83 -51.05 -21.45
CA LEU A 558 8.81 -50.41 -20.59
C LEU A 558 8.13 -51.34 -19.57
N ILE A 559 8.46 -52.63 -19.52
CA ILE A 559 7.77 -53.60 -18.64
C ILE A 559 8.47 -53.78 -17.28
N HIS A 560 9.67 -53.23 -17.05
CA HIS A 560 10.37 -53.32 -15.74
C HIS A 560 10.29 -52.06 -14.86
N GLY A 561 9.71 -50.95 -15.34
CA GLY A 561 9.65 -49.67 -14.60
C GLY A 561 8.39 -49.43 -13.75
N PHE A 562 7.26 -50.09 -14.06
CA PHE A 562 5.97 -49.81 -13.40
C PHE A 562 5.69 -50.62 -12.13
N GLY A 563 6.42 -51.72 -11.89
CA GLY A 563 6.25 -52.53 -10.67
C GLY A 563 6.81 -51.86 -9.42
N TYR A 564 7.90 -51.11 -9.55
CA TYR A 564 8.59 -50.50 -8.42
C TYR A 564 7.90 -49.20 -7.94
N THR A 565 7.40 -48.36 -8.85
CA THR A 565 6.72 -47.10 -8.49
C THR A 565 5.41 -47.33 -7.75
N GLY A 566 4.67 -48.38 -8.10
CA GLY A 566 3.47 -48.82 -7.37
C GLY A 566 3.77 -49.32 -5.96
N LEU A 567 4.84 -50.11 -5.81
CA LEU A 567 5.27 -50.64 -4.50
C LEU A 567 5.77 -49.53 -3.57
N TYR A 568 6.55 -48.58 -4.08
CA TYR A 568 7.02 -47.41 -3.31
C TYR A 568 5.87 -46.47 -2.94
N SER A 569 4.88 -46.30 -3.81
CA SER A 569 3.68 -45.49 -3.51
C SER A 569 2.83 -46.16 -2.43
N LEU A 570 2.65 -47.48 -2.48
CA LEU A 570 1.91 -48.23 -1.46
C LEU A 570 2.65 -48.26 -0.12
N MET A 571 3.99 -48.41 -0.14
CA MET A 571 4.82 -48.27 1.06
C MET A 571 4.75 -46.86 1.64
N PHE A 572 4.81 -45.81 0.82
CA PHE A 572 4.69 -44.43 1.28
C PHE A 572 3.32 -44.16 1.90
N VAL A 573 2.23 -44.58 1.26
CA VAL A 573 0.87 -44.46 1.81
C VAL A 573 0.73 -45.26 3.11
N THR A 574 1.31 -46.46 3.19
CA THR A 574 1.29 -47.28 4.41
C THR A 574 2.14 -46.66 5.52
N LEU A 575 3.31 -46.10 5.21
CA LEU A 575 4.17 -45.40 6.17
C LEU A 575 3.55 -44.09 6.65
N VAL A 576 2.90 -43.34 5.77
CA VAL A 576 2.07 -42.18 6.13
C VAL A 576 0.91 -42.63 7.00
N PHE A 577 0.20 -43.70 6.65
CA PHE A 577 -0.90 -44.23 7.47
C PHE A 577 -0.43 -44.71 8.84
N LEU A 578 0.71 -45.41 8.93
CA LEU A 578 1.31 -45.85 10.18
C LEU A 578 1.83 -44.67 11.02
N TYR A 579 2.44 -43.66 10.38
CA TYR A 579 2.83 -42.39 11.02
C TYR A 579 1.62 -41.67 11.59
N MET A 580 0.54 -41.56 10.80
CA MET A 580 -0.74 -40.96 11.19
C MET A 580 -1.42 -41.75 12.31
N ALA A 581 -1.42 -43.09 12.25
CA ALA A 581 -1.95 -43.95 13.31
C ALA A 581 -1.12 -43.86 14.60
N SER A 582 0.21 -43.73 14.50
CA SER A 582 1.11 -43.54 15.65
C SER A 582 0.94 -42.16 16.29
N GLY A 583 0.73 -41.13 15.48
CA GLY A 583 0.46 -39.77 15.91
C GLY A 583 -0.93 -39.61 16.53
N TYR A 584 -1.94 -40.26 15.95
CA TYR A 584 -3.30 -40.32 16.48
C TYR A 584 -3.35 -40.91 17.91
N ARG A 585 -2.55 -41.95 18.19
CA ARG A 585 -2.42 -42.50 19.55
C ARG A 585 -1.71 -41.54 20.51
N LYS A 586 -0.67 -40.83 20.05
CA LYS A 586 0.07 -39.87 20.89
C LYS A 586 -0.73 -38.61 21.20
N ALA A 587 -1.46 -38.04 20.24
CA ALA A 587 -2.31 -36.87 20.43
C ALA A 587 -3.38 -37.13 21.49
N ARG A 588 -3.95 -38.34 21.50
CA ARG A 588 -4.98 -38.75 22.47
C ARG A 588 -4.48 -38.95 23.91
N MET A 589 -3.16 -39.01 24.11
CA MET A 589 -2.51 -39.21 25.41
C MET A 589 -1.70 -38.01 25.91
N GLY A 590 -1.47 -36.98 25.08
CA GLY A 590 -0.60 -35.85 25.39
C GLY A 590 -1.35 -34.59 25.83
N SER A 591 -0.74 -33.78 26.69
CA SER A 591 -1.22 -32.43 27.04
C SER A 591 -0.65 -31.40 26.07
N THR A 592 -1.05 -31.44 24.80
CA THR A 592 -0.58 -30.50 23.75
C THR A 592 -1.73 -29.70 23.17
N ALA A 593 -1.60 -28.38 23.03
CA ALA A 593 -2.64 -27.52 22.47
C ALA A 593 -2.09 -26.70 21.30
N CYS A 594 -2.84 -26.62 20.20
CA CYS A 594 -2.55 -25.72 19.09
C CYS A 594 -3.59 -24.61 19.04
N ILE A 595 -3.15 -23.36 19.10
CA ILE A 595 -4.00 -22.18 19.02
C ILE A 595 -3.75 -21.50 17.67
N ILE A 596 -4.81 -21.35 16.89
CA ILE A 596 -4.74 -20.78 15.54
C ILE A 596 -5.38 -19.40 15.54
N VAL A 597 -4.57 -18.42 15.21
CA VAL A 597 -4.93 -17.01 15.04
C VAL A 597 -4.52 -16.66 13.61
N LEU A 598 -5.39 -16.82 12.62
CA LEU A 598 -5.07 -16.44 11.22
C LEU A 598 -5.10 -14.89 11.05
N GLY A 599 -4.43 -14.20 11.97
CA GLY A 599 -4.28 -12.76 12.19
C GLY A 599 -2.96 -12.50 12.94
N ASP A 600 -2.65 -11.24 13.25
CA ASP A 600 -1.46 -10.89 14.04
C ASP A 600 -1.60 -11.44 15.47
N ILE A 601 -0.66 -12.29 15.88
CA ILE A 601 -0.64 -12.93 17.21
C ILE A 601 -0.61 -11.87 18.31
N GLY A 602 0.26 -10.85 18.17
CA GLY A 602 0.44 -9.80 19.17
C GLY A 602 -0.80 -8.92 19.35
N ARG A 603 -1.69 -8.88 18.36
CA ARG A 603 -2.96 -8.12 18.41
C ARG A 603 -4.19 -8.96 18.77
N SER A 604 -3.98 -10.19 19.21
CA SER A 604 -5.07 -11.14 19.55
C SER A 604 -5.00 -11.53 21.03
N PRO A 605 -5.28 -10.58 21.97
CA PRO A 605 -5.04 -10.77 23.40
C PRO A 605 -5.81 -11.97 23.99
N ARG A 606 -7.09 -12.15 23.61
CA ARG A 606 -7.90 -13.31 24.05
C ARG A 606 -7.22 -14.65 23.74
N MET A 607 -6.68 -14.80 22.53
CA MET A 607 -6.01 -16.05 22.13
C MET A 607 -4.65 -16.23 22.83
N GLN A 608 -3.96 -15.11 23.11
CA GLN A 608 -2.77 -15.14 23.95
C GLN A 608 -3.10 -15.57 25.39
N TYR A 609 -4.23 -15.13 25.94
CA TYR A 609 -4.67 -15.55 27.25
C TYR A 609 -5.11 -17.01 27.30
N HIS A 610 -5.78 -17.52 26.26
CA HIS A 610 -5.98 -18.97 26.11
C HIS A 610 -4.64 -19.71 26.21
N ALA A 611 -3.63 -19.29 25.44
CA ALA A 611 -2.31 -19.94 25.45
C ALA A 611 -1.65 -19.92 26.84
N ALA A 612 -1.74 -18.79 27.53
CA ALA A 612 -1.22 -18.65 28.89
C ALA A 612 -1.93 -19.59 29.87
N SER A 613 -3.27 -19.67 29.83
CA SER A 613 -4.04 -20.55 30.72
C SER A 613 -3.79 -22.04 30.41
N PHE A 614 -3.63 -22.43 29.14
CA PHE A 614 -3.18 -23.78 28.78
C PHE A 614 -1.79 -24.10 29.34
N ALA A 615 -0.84 -23.17 29.19
CA ALA A 615 0.51 -23.34 29.70
C ALA A 615 0.53 -23.48 31.24
N LYS A 616 -0.31 -22.73 31.96
CA LYS A 616 -0.51 -22.87 33.42
C LYS A 616 -1.10 -24.23 33.82
N LEU A 617 -1.92 -24.84 32.96
CA LEU A 617 -2.36 -26.24 33.09
C LEU A 617 -1.31 -27.27 32.62
N ASN A 618 -0.07 -26.86 32.41
CA ASN A 618 1.06 -27.69 31.98
C ASN A 618 0.89 -28.33 30.59
N PHE A 619 0.11 -27.69 29.70
CA PHE A 619 0.11 -28.06 28.28
C PHE A 619 1.34 -27.49 27.58
N ASP A 620 1.87 -28.24 26.60
CA ASP A 620 2.78 -27.68 25.61
C ASP A 620 1.93 -27.02 24.51
N VAL A 621 2.10 -25.71 24.34
CA VAL A 621 1.22 -24.87 23.51
C VAL A 621 1.96 -24.39 22.27
N ASP A 622 1.39 -24.62 21.10
CA ASP A 622 1.84 -24.05 19.84
C ASP A 622 0.84 -23.01 19.33
N ILE A 623 1.29 -21.77 19.11
CA ILE A 623 0.45 -20.70 18.56
C ILE A 623 0.83 -20.48 17.09
N VAL A 624 -0.14 -20.57 16.19
CA VAL A 624 0.03 -20.37 14.74
C VAL A 624 -0.70 -19.11 14.32
N GLY A 625 -0.01 -18.18 13.68
CA GLY A 625 -0.60 -16.93 13.21
C GLY A 625 0.38 -16.02 12.49
N TYR A 626 -0.01 -14.81 12.12
CA TYR A 626 0.90 -13.84 11.52
C TYR A 626 1.79 -13.19 12.59
N GLY A 627 3.04 -12.92 12.23
CA GLY A 627 3.95 -12.11 13.04
C GLY A 627 3.71 -10.61 12.85
N GLY A 628 4.53 -9.77 13.48
CA GLY A 628 4.50 -8.32 13.33
C GLY A 628 4.52 -7.61 14.67
N SER A 629 3.45 -7.75 15.46
CA SER A 629 3.36 -7.14 16.79
C SER A 629 3.98 -8.03 17.87
N LYS A 630 4.69 -7.43 18.86
CA LYS A 630 5.28 -8.14 20.00
C LYS A 630 4.17 -8.80 20.85
N PRO A 631 4.17 -10.14 21.05
CA PRO A 631 3.23 -10.80 21.95
C PRO A 631 3.48 -10.42 23.42
N ASN A 632 2.47 -10.65 24.26
CA ASN A 632 2.52 -10.44 25.71
C ASN A 632 3.71 -11.19 26.34
N GLU A 633 4.40 -10.56 27.28
CA GLU A 633 5.58 -11.10 27.95
C GLU A 633 5.31 -12.44 28.67
N ILE A 634 4.07 -12.68 29.09
CA ILE A 634 3.63 -13.96 29.68
C ILE A 634 3.88 -15.14 28.70
N LEU A 635 3.76 -14.90 27.39
CA LEU A 635 4.04 -15.94 26.38
C LEU A 635 5.52 -16.06 26.08
N ASN A 636 6.24 -14.94 26.00
CA ASN A 636 7.67 -14.94 25.66
C ASN A 636 8.54 -15.52 26.78
N SER A 637 8.08 -15.45 28.03
CA SER A 637 8.80 -15.98 29.20
C SER A 637 8.53 -17.47 29.46
N SER A 638 7.49 -18.05 28.85
CA SER A 638 7.08 -19.43 29.11
C SER A 638 7.79 -20.42 28.18
N SER A 639 8.53 -21.38 28.74
CA SER A 639 9.14 -22.48 27.99
C SER A 639 8.11 -23.47 27.40
N LYS A 640 6.84 -23.35 27.80
CA LYS A 640 5.72 -24.17 27.34
C LYS A 640 5.06 -23.66 26.08
N VAL A 641 5.29 -22.40 25.70
CA VAL A 641 4.65 -21.76 24.55
C VAL A 641 5.64 -21.65 23.40
N ARG A 642 5.23 -22.07 22.21
CA ARG A 642 6.00 -21.93 20.96
C ARG A 642 5.19 -21.15 19.95
N LEU A 643 5.81 -20.11 19.39
CA LEU A 643 5.20 -19.27 18.37
C LEU A 643 5.62 -19.74 16.98
N HIS A 644 4.65 -19.91 16.09
CA HIS A 644 4.84 -20.30 14.70
C HIS A 644 4.31 -19.19 13.78
N PRO A 645 5.07 -18.10 13.59
CA PRO A 645 4.68 -17.04 12.69
C PRO A 645 4.62 -17.55 11.25
N MET A 646 3.51 -17.28 10.58
CA MET A 646 3.29 -17.49 9.16
C MET A 646 3.66 -16.21 8.41
N SER A 647 4.31 -16.37 7.25
CA SER A 647 4.53 -15.28 6.30
C SER A 647 3.19 -14.78 5.74
N ASP A 648 3.08 -13.48 5.53
CA ASP A 648 1.93 -12.93 4.80
C ASP A 648 1.87 -13.49 3.38
N VAL A 649 0.65 -13.76 2.91
CA VAL A 649 0.46 -14.13 1.51
C VAL A 649 0.69 -12.89 0.65
N PRO A 650 1.62 -12.93 -0.32
CA PRO A 650 1.94 -11.78 -1.14
C PRO A 650 0.70 -11.25 -1.82
N ASN A 651 0.60 -9.93 -1.90
CA ASN A 651 -0.56 -9.31 -2.48
C ASN A 651 -0.52 -9.52 -4.00
N LEU A 652 -1.27 -10.52 -4.49
CA LEU A 652 -1.30 -10.90 -5.91
C LEU A 652 -2.12 -9.91 -6.73
N ILE A 653 -1.73 -8.63 -6.71
CA ILE A 653 -2.42 -7.52 -7.38
C ILE A 653 -2.43 -7.74 -8.91
N PHE A 654 -1.51 -8.55 -9.43
CA PHE A 654 -1.46 -8.98 -10.84
C PHE A 654 -2.61 -9.90 -11.27
N LEU A 655 -3.32 -10.54 -10.33
CA LEU A 655 -4.50 -11.34 -10.64
C LEU A 655 -5.76 -10.47 -10.68
N PRO A 656 -6.68 -10.67 -11.66
CA PRO A 656 -8.01 -10.07 -11.63
C PRO A 656 -8.70 -10.31 -10.28
N THR A 657 -9.49 -9.36 -9.79
CA THR A 657 -10.13 -9.42 -8.46
C THR A 657 -10.88 -10.73 -8.21
N PHE A 658 -11.53 -11.30 -9.23
CA PHE A 658 -12.26 -12.58 -9.14
C PHE A 658 -11.34 -13.81 -8.96
N LEU A 659 -10.07 -13.74 -9.33
CA LEU A 659 -9.05 -14.77 -9.07
C LEU A 659 -8.19 -14.43 -7.84
N ARG A 660 -7.99 -13.16 -7.54
CA ARG A 660 -7.16 -12.72 -6.41
C ARG A 660 -7.65 -13.26 -5.07
N TYR A 661 -8.95 -13.13 -4.76
CA TYR A 661 -9.50 -13.63 -3.51
C TYR A 661 -9.39 -15.17 -3.40
N PRO A 662 -9.84 -15.97 -4.40
CA PRO A 662 -9.63 -17.41 -4.38
C PRO A 662 -8.16 -17.82 -4.25
N THR A 663 -7.24 -17.21 -5.01
CA THR A 663 -5.82 -17.57 -4.95
C THR A 663 -5.22 -17.24 -3.59
N LYS A 664 -5.57 -16.08 -2.99
CA LYS A 664 -5.15 -15.74 -1.63
C LYS A 664 -5.62 -16.82 -0.64
N VAL A 665 -6.90 -17.19 -0.71
CA VAL A 665 -7.48 -18.24 0.15
C VAL A 665 -6.76 -19.58 -0.04
N LEU A 666 -6.45 -19.98 -1.28
CA LEU A 666 -5.74 -21.24 -1.56
C LEU A 666 -4.30 -21.23 -1.00
N LEU A 667 -3.58 -20.12 -1.14
CA LEU A 667 -2.24 -19.99 -0.59
C LEU A 667 -2.25 -19.98 0.94
N GLN A 668 -3.19 -19.25 1.56
CA GLN A 668 -3.38 -19.29 3.02
C GLN A 668 -3.71 -20.70 3.50
N ALA A 669 -4.57 -21.43 2.77
CA ALA A 669 -4.95 -22.80 3.10
C ALA A 669 -3.75 -23.74 3.03
N PHE A 670 -2.96 -23.64 1.96
CA PHE A 670 -1.74 -24.43 1.78
C PHE A 670 -0.73 -24.15 2.90
N GLN A 671 -0.47 -22.88 3.20
CA GLN A 671 0.51 -22.47 4.20
C GLN A 671 0.09 -22.89 5.62
N LEU A 672 -1.19 -22.72 5.97
CA LEU A 672 -1.72 -23.17 7.25
C LEU A 672 -1.64 -24.70 7.36
N THR A 673 -2.06 -25.42 6.32
CA THR A 673 -1.97 -26.89 6.28
C THR A 673 -0.53 -27.36 6.42
N TRP A 674 0.40 -26.75 5.69
CA TRP A 674 1.83 -27.05 5.76
C TRP A 674 2.40 -26.82 7.15
N THR A 675 2.06 -25.67 7.76
CA THR A 675 2.52 -25.33 9.11
C THR A 675 2.00 -26.32 10.13
N LEU A 676 0.70 -26.61 10.11
CA LEU A 676 0.10 -27.60 11.00
C LEU A 676 0.73 -28.97 10.79
N PHE A 677 0.88 -29.42 9.54
CA PHE A 677 1.36 -30.76 9.21
C PHE A 677 2.83 -31.00 9.54
N ILE A 678 3.69 -30.00 9.28
CA ILE A 678 5.15 -30.17 9.35
C ILE A 678 5.74 -29.64 10.66
N LYS A 679 5.23 -28.52 11.18
CA LYS A 679 5.84 -27.84 12.34
C LYS A 679 5.17 -28.20 13.67
N ILE A 680 3.88 -28.53 13.66
CA ILE A 680 3.12 -28.78 14.88
C ILE A 680 3.12 -30.27 15.20
N LYS A 681 3.51 -30.61 16.43
CA LYS A 681 3.58 -32.00 16.88
C LYS A 681 2.25 -32.41 17.50
N TRP A 682 1.42 -33.12 16.74
CA TRP A 682 0.27 -33.92 17.21
C TRP A 682 -0.52 -33.28 18.36
N PRO A 683 -1.18 -32.13 18.14
CA PRO A 683 -1.91 -31.44 19.20
C PRO A 683 -3.10 -32.29 19.66
N SER A 684 -3.31 -32.40 20.97
CA SER A 684 -4.53 -33.01 21.52
C SER A 684 -5.76 -32.10 21.34
N HIS A 685 -5.54 -30.78 21.32
CA HIS A 685 -6.57 -29.76 21.17
C HIS A 685 -6.18 -28.76 20.08
N ILE A 686 -7.13 -28.40 19.21
CA ILE A 686 -6.97 -27.31 18.25
C ILE A 686 -8.05 -26.27 18.54
N ILE A 687 -7.65 -25.06 18.89
CA ILE A 687 -8.55 -23.94 19.12
C ILE A 687 -8.34 -22.90 18.02
N VAL A 688 -9.41 -22.47 17.39
CA VAL A 688 -9.37 -21.48 16.31
C VAL A 688 -10.11 -20.22 16.70
N GLN A 689 -9.47 -19.07 16.54
CA GLN A 689 -10.15 -17.78 16.56
C GLN A 689 -11.01 -17.62 15.30
N ASN A 690 -12.30 -17.35 15.46
CA ASN A 690 -13.17 -16.92 14.37
C ASN A 690 -13.66 -15.49 14.60
N PRO A 691 -13.46 -14.56 13.64
CA PRO A 691 -12.81 -14.68 12.33
C PRO A 691 -11.26 -14.62 12.36
N PRO A 692 -10.55 -14.94 11.24
CA PRO A 692 -11.08 -15.22 9.90
C PRO A 692 -11.48 -16.68 9.70
N THR A 693 -12.64 -16.86 9.07
CA THR A 693 -13.22 -18.18 8.85
C THR A 693 -12.58 -18.94 7.69
N ILE A 694 -12.42 -18.26 6.55
CA ILE A 694 -11.94 -18.86 5.30
C ILE A 694 -10.45 -18.53 5.16
N PRO A 695 -9.56 -19.53 4.97
CA PRO A 695 -9.80 -20.98 4.92
C PRO A 695 -9.71 -21.69 6.29
N THR A 696 -9.48 -20.95 7.38
CA THR A 696 -9.06 -21.45 8.70
C THR A 696 -9.90 -22.62 9.23
N LEU A 697 -11.23 -22.50 9.29
CA LEU A 697 -12.08 -23.53 9.91
C LEU A 697 -12.00 -24.87 9.16
N ALA A 698 -11.95 -24.83 7.82
CA ALA A 698 -11.86 -26.04 7.02
C ALA A 698 -10.54 -26.76 7.23
N VAL A 699 -9.43 -26.01 7.19
CA VAL A 699 -8.09 -26.57 7.39
C VAL A 699 -7.95 -27.13 8.81
N ALA A 700 -8.35 -26.36 9.83
CA ALA A 700 -8.28 -26.78 11.22
C ALA A 700 -9.12 -28.03 11.50
N TRP A 701 -10.31 -28.13 10.92
CA TRP A 701 -11.15 -29.33 11.03
C TRP A 701 -10.49 -30.56 10.40
N VAL A 702 -9.98 -30.44 9.16
CA VAL A 702 -9.27 -31.54 8.49
C VAL A 702 -8.09 -32.00 9.34
N MET A 703 -7.27 -31.05 9.81
CA MET A 703 -6.11 -31.35 10.65
C MET A 703 -6.51 -31.97 12.00
N GLY A 704 -7.58 -31.49 12.63
CA GLY A 704 -8.12 -32.08 13.86
C GLY A 704 -8.57 -33.52 13.67
N ARG A 705 -9.23 -33.83 12.54
CA ARG A 705 -9.60 -35.21 12.19
C ARG A 705 -8.39 -36.11 11.95
N LEU A 706 -7.37 -35.59 11.27
CA LEU A 706 -6.12 -36.31 10.98
C LEU A 706 -5.33 -36.62 12.26
N TYR A 707 -5.30 -35.70 13.21
CA TYR A 707 -4.60 -35.86 14.49
C TYR A 707 -5.43 -36.55 15.58
N GLY A 708 -6.75 -36.66 15.40
CA GLY A 708 -7.65 -37.07 16.48
C GLY A 708 -7.75 -36.01 17.58
N SER A 709 -7.49 -34.74 17.25
CA SER A 709 -7.58 -33.63 18.18
C SER A 709 -9.03 -33.25 18.46
N LYS A 710 -9.28 -32.71 19.65
CA LYS A 710 -10.49 -31.98 19.96
C LYS A 710 -10.46 -30.62 19.26
N PHE A 711 -11.37 -30.40 18.31
CA PHE A 711 -11.46 -29.17 17.52
C PHE A 711 -12.48 -28.21 18.14
N ILE A 712 -12.01 -27.04 18.56
CA ILE A 712 -12.79 -26.02 19.26
C ILE A 712 -12.74 -24.72 18.47
N ILE A 713 -13.89 -24.08 18.29
CA ILE A 713 -13.97 -22.75 17.66
C ILE A 713 -14.26 -21.72 18.75
N ASP A 714 -13.47 -20.66 18.81
CA ASP A 714 -13.70 -19.51 19.67
C ASP A 714 -14.24 -18.33 18.83
N TRP A 715 -15.55 -18.09 18.95
CA TRP A 715 -16.33 -17.13 18.18
C TRP A 715 -16.24 -15.74 18.81
N HIS A 716 -15.57 -14.83 18.11
CA HIS A 716 -15.43 -13.42 18.49
C HIS A 716 -16.39 -12.54 17.68
N ASN A 717 -16.64 -12.92 16.43
CA ASN A 717 -17.64 -12.32 15.55
C ASN A 717 -17.96 -13.31 14.42
N TYR A 718 -18.83 -12.92 13.50
CA TYR A 718 -19.05 -13.66 12.26
C TYR A 718 -18.19 -13.08 11.13
N GLY A 719 -17.49 -13.95 10.39
CA GLY A 719 -16.62 -13.52 9.29
C GLY A 719 -17.41 -12.86 8.15
N TYR A 720 -18.60 -13.38 7.87
CA TYR A 720 -19.48 -12.88 6.81
C TYR A 720 -20.07 -11.51 7.13
N THR A 721 -20.35 -11.18 8.41
CA THR A 721 -20.85 -9.83 8.78
C THR A 721 -19.76 -8.78 8.62
N ILE A 722 -18.52 -9.11 8.99
CA ILE A 722 -17.35 -8.25 8.73
C ILE A 722 -17.14 -8.05 7.23
N LEU A 723 -17.20 -9.12 6.44
CA LEU A 723 -17.12 -9.01 4.97
C LEU A 723 -18.26 -8.14 4.39
N GLY A 724 -19.44 -8.20 5.02
CA GLY A 724 -20.62 -7.41 4.68
C GLY A 724 -20.46 -5.91 4.91
N LEU A 725 -19.57 -5.47 5.82
CA LEU A 725 -19.25 -4.05 5.96
C LEU A 725 -18.58 -3.48 4.70
N SER A 726 -17.69 -4.27 4.07
CA SER A 726 -16.97 -3.83 2.86
C SER A 726 -17.73 -4.05 1.55
N LEU A 727 -18.48 -5.16 1.42
CA LEU A 727 -19.16 -5.54 0.16
C LEU A 727 -20.67 -5.28 0.15
N GLY A 728 -21.25 -4.96 1.31
CA GLY A 728 -22.69 -4.87 1.51
C GLY A 728 -23.34 -6.21 1.88
N LYS A 729 -24.32 -6.17 2.78
CA LYS A 729 -24.99 -7.37 3.36
C LYS A 729 -25.63 -8.30 2.31
N ASN A 730 -26.08 -7.76 1.19
CA ASN A 730 -26.77 -8.51 0.13
C ASN A 730 -25.82 -9.06 -0.96
N HIS A 731 -24.50 -8.93 -0.78
CA HIS A 731 -23.53 -9.36 -1.79
C HIS A 731 -23.39 -10.89 -1.85
N LEU A 732 -23.27 -11.47 -3.05
CA LEU A 732 -23.20 -12.93 -3.24
C LEU A 732 -22.08 -13.59 -2.43
N LEU A 733 -20.89 -12.98 -2.38
CA LEU A 733 -19.75 -13.48 -1.61
C LEU A 733 -20.02 -13.52 -0.09
N VAL A 734 -20.82 -12.59 0.43
CA VAL A 734 -21.22 -12.58 1.85
C VAL A 734 -22.11 -13.78 2.14
N GLY A 735 -23.09 -14.06 1.27
CA GLY A 735 -23.92 -15.25 1.39
C GLY A 735 -23.15 -16.57 1.24
N LEU A 736 -22.09 -16.61 0.40
CA LEU A 736 -21.20 -17.77 0.31
C LEU A 736 -20.34 -17.95 1.56
N ALA A 737 -19.82 -16.85 2.14
CA ALA A 737 -19.07 -16.88 3.39
C ALA A 737 -19.93 -17.35 4.56
N GLU A 738 -21.18 -16.86 4.66
CA GLU A 738 -22.13 -17.32 5.69
C GLU A 738 -22.38 -18.83 5.58
N ARG A 739 -22.61 -19.34 4.36
CA ARG A 739 -22.79 -20.79 4.14
C ARG A 739 -21.56 -21.58 4.55
N PHE A 740 -20.36 -21.10 4.23
CA PHE A 740 -19.11 -21.75 4.63
C PHE A 740 -18.98 -21.80 6.16
N GLU A 741 -19.22 -20.67 6.85
CA GLU A 741 -19.25 -20.59 8.32
C GLU A 741 -20.23 -21.59 8.92
N ARG A 742 -21.47 -21.62 8.42
CA ARG A 742 -22.53 -22.53 8.88
C ARG A 742 -22.24 -24.01 8.64
N ILE A 743 -21.41 -24.35 7.66
CA ILE A 743 -21.01 -25.74 7.39
C ILE A 743 -19.95 -26.16 8.40
N PHE A 744 -18.86 -25.39 8.51
CA PHE A 744 -17.71 -25.80 9.33
C PHE A 744 -17.89 -25.58 10.83
N CYS A 745 -18.81 -24.71 11.26
CA CYS A 745 -19.14 -24.57 12.69
C CYS A 745 -19.69 -25.88 13.29
N ARG A 746 -20.49 -26.64 12.53
CA ARG A 746 -21.06 -27.93 12.94
C ARG A 746 -20.01 -29.04 13.04
N CYS A 747 -18.83 -28.81 12.50
CA CYS A 747 -17.73 -29.76 12.53
C CYS A 747 -16.88 -29.65 13.81
N ALA A 748 -17.06 -28.60 14.61
CA ALA A 748 -16.38 -28.43 15.89
C ALA A 748 -16.97 -29.35 16.95
N ASN A 749 -16.10 -29.85 17.84
CA ASN A 749 -16.50 -30.59 19.02
C ASN A 749 -17.21 -29.66 20.02
N ASP A 750 -16.66 -28.45 20.20
CA ASP A 750 -17.19 -27.43 21.10
C ASP A 750 -17.01 -26.04 20.49
N ASN A 751 -17.91 -25.14 20.86
CA ASN A 751 -17.90 -23.74 20.42
C ASN A 751 -17.86 -22.85 21.66
N LEU A 752 -16.86 -21.99 21.76
CA LEU A 752 -16.79 -20.90 22.71
C LEU A 752 -17.30 -19.63 22.04
N CYS A 753 -18.03 -18.78 22.74
CA CYS A 753 -18.48 -17.50 22.18
C CYS A 753 -18.39 -16.38 23.22
N VAL A 754 -18.28 -15.14 22.74
CA VAL A 754 -18.01 -13.96 23.58
C VAL A 754 -19.21 -13.48 24.42
N THR A 755 -20.44 -13.87 24.05
CA THR A 755 -21.69 -13.39 24.67
C THR A 755 -22.77 -14.45 24.73
N ASN A 756 -23.74 -14.27 25.62
CA ASN A 756 -24.95 -15.10 25.63
C ASN A 756 -25.82 -14.83 24.39
N ALA A 757 -25.88 -13.60 23.91
CA ALA A 757 -26.59 -13.30 22.66
C ALA A 757 -26.02 -14.10 21.47
N MET A 758 -24.70 -14.23 21.36
CA MET A 758 -24.06 -15.07 20.35
C MET A 758 -24.30 -16.56 20.61
N ASN A 759 -24.30 -16.99 21.87
CA ASN A 759 -24.66 -18.35 22.24
C ASN A 759 -26.07 -18.71 21.75
N ASP A 760 -27.05 -17.86 22.04
CA ASP A 760 -28.44 -18.02 21.63
C ASP A 760 -28.55 -18.05 20.11
N ASP A 761 -27.85 -17.18 19.38
CA ASP A 761 -27.85 -17.20 17.90
C ASP A 761 -27.23 -18.50 17.34
N LEU A 762 -26.08 -18.93 17.86
CA LEU A 762 -25.43 -20.16 17.46
C LEU A 762 -26.27 -21.41 17.79
N THR A 763 -26.96 -21.41 18.92
CA THR A 763 -27.79 -22.53 19.37
C THR A 763 -29.12 -22.56 18.61
N MET A 764 -29.85 -21.45 18.59
CA MET A 764 -31.21 -21.39 18.06
C MET A 764 -31.24 -21.19 16.54
N ASN A 765 -30.41 -20.29 15.99
CA ASN A 765 -30.43 -19.95 14.56
C ASN A 765 -29.44 -20.78 13.73
N TRP A 766 -28.39 -21.34 14.34
CA TRP A 766 -27.42 -22.19 13.64
C TRP A 766 -27.56 -23.68 13.99
N GLY A 767 -28.27 -24.00 15.08
CA GLY A 767 -28.56 -25.37 15.50
C GLY A 767 -27.37 -26.08 16.13
N LEU A 768 -26.44 -25.35 16.74
CA LEU A 768 -25.31 -25.93 17.46
C LEU A 768 -25.75 -26.45 18.84
N GLN A 769 -25.15 -27.54 19.30
CA GLN A 769 -25.51 -28.18 20.58
C GLN A 769 -24.52 -27.83 21.71
N ASN A 770 -23.23 -27.82 21.40
CA ASN A 770 -22.15 -27.57 22.37
C ASN A 770 -21.63 -26.14 22.21
N VAL A 771 -22.37 -25.17 22.77
CA VAL A 771 -21.99 -23.76 22.77
C VAL A 771 -21.86 -23.25 24.20
N THR A 772 -20.69 -22.75 24.55
CA THR A 772 -20.40 -22.20 25.88
C THR A 772 -20.01 -20.74 25.77
N THR A 773 -20.64 -19.89 26.58
CA THR A 773 -20.27 -18.48 26.66
C THR A 773 -19.01 -18.33 27.50
N LEU A 774 -17.93 -17.85 26.89
CA LEU A 774 -16.73 -17.39 27.57
C LEU A 774 -16.64 -15.88 27.38
N TYR A 775 -17.08 -15.15 28.38
CA TYR A 775 -16.93 -13.70 28.41
C TYR A 775 -15.47 -13.30 28.45
N ASP A 776 -15.16 -12.24 27.71
CA ASP A 776 -13.90 -11.52 27.90
C ASP A 776 -13.82 -10.89 29.28
N ARG A 777 -12.62 -10.94 29.85
CA ARG A 777 -12.31 -10.38 31.17
C ARG A 777 -10.97 -9.69 31.10
N ALA A 778 -10.87 -8.57 31.83
CA ALA A 778 -9.66 -7.78 31.87
C ALA A 778 -8.50 -8.59 32.49
N ALA A 779 -7.31 -8.47 31.90
CA ALA A 779 -6.09 -8.98 32.50
C ALA A 779 -5.68 -8.16 33.73
N ASP A 780 -4.77 -8.72 34.53
CA ASP A 780 -4.32 -8.11 35.82
C ASP A 780 -3.60 -6.76 35.65
N VAL A 781 -3.10 -6.47 34.44
CA VAL A 781 -2.47 -5.19 34.11
C VAL A 781 -3.48 -4.04 34.07
N PHE A 782 -4.76 -4.33 33.83
CA PHE A 782 -5.83 -3.33 33.85
C PHE A 782 -6.38 -3.21 35.27
N LYS A 783 -5.92 -2.18 35.97
CA LYS A 783 -6.30 -1.81 37.33
C LYS A 783 -6.25 -0.29 37.49
N GLU A 784 -6.85 0.21 38.55
CA GLU A 784 -6.77 1.64 38.87
C GLU A 784 -5.30 2.07 39.05
N THR A 785 -4.92 3.17 38.40
CA THR A 785 -3.54 3.68 38.43
C THR A 785 -3.29 4.44 39.73
N SER A 786 -2.19 4.14 40.43
CA SER A 786 -1.85 4.85 41.67
C SER A 786 -1.55 6.33 41.41
N VAL A 787 -1.74 7.22 42.38
CA VAL A 787 -1.50 8.67 42.20
C VAL A 787 -0.05 8.97 41.79
N ALA A 788 0.92 8.21 42.32
CA ALA A 788 2.31 8.31 41.93
C ALA A 788 2.55 7.91 40.47
N ASP A 789 1.97 6.78 40.04
CA ASP A 789 2.08 6.31 38.65
C ASP A 789 1.36 7.26 37.67
N LYS A 790 0.22 7.84 38.08
CA LYS A 790 -0.48 8.89 37.31
C LYS A 790 0.45 10.07 37.08
N HIS A 791 1.12 10.55 38.12
CA HIS A 791 2.03 11.68 38.04
C HIS A 791 3.22 11.41 37.11
N GLU A 792 3.87 10.26 37.24
CA GLU A 792 4.98 9.90 36.37
C GLU A 792 4.53 9.80 34.89
N LEU A 793 3.40 9.15 34.65
CA LEU A 793 2.81 9.04 33.32
C LEU A 793 2.51 10.42 32.73
N PHE A 794 1.85 11.29 33.49
CA PHE A 794 1.46 12.62 33.01
C PHE A 794 2.67 13.52 32.73
N LEU A 795 3.73 13.45 33.55
CA LEU A 795 4.99 14.15 33.25
C LEU A 795 5.64 13.63 31.97
N ARG A 796 5.60 12.30 31.75
CA ARG A 796 6.15 11.67 30.55
C ARG A 796 5.36 12.07 29.30
N LEU A 797 4.03 11.98 29.35
CA LEU A 797 3.14 12.40 28.27
C LEU A 797 3.22 13.91 28.03
N GLY A 798 3.35 14.71 29.08
CA GLY A 798 3.51 16.16 29.00
C GLY A 798 4.71 16.59 28.14
N LYS A 799 5.76 15.78 28.02
CA LYS A 799 6.89 16.07 27.12
C LYS A 799 6.47 16.11 25.64
N GLN A 800 5.45 15.35 25.26
CA GLN A 800 4.98 15.20 23.88
C GLN A 800 3.64 15.91 23.63
N TYR A 801 2.76 15.91 24.63
CA TYR A 801 1.39 16.40 24.56
C TYR A 801 1.23 17.56 25.56
N PRO A 802 1.25 18.82 25.10
CA PRO A 802 1.14 20.00 25.95
C PRO A 802 -0.07 19.99 26.89
N GLU A 803 -1.14 19.29 26.51
CA GLU A 803 -2.39 19.13 27.27
C GLU A 803 -2.19 18.48 28.64
N PHE A 804 -1.09 17.72 28.81
CA PHE A 804 -0.73 17.09 30.08
C PHE A 804 0.22 17.93 30.94
N LYS A 805 0.75 19.04 30.42
CA LYS A 805 1.65 19.93 31.18
C LYS A 805 0.87 20.78 32.17
N ASP A 806 1.54 21.17 33.24
CA ASP A 806 1.02 22.19 34.14
C ASP A 806 0.75 23.53 33.41
N LYS A 807 -0.38 24.16 33.73
CA LYS A 807 -0.82 25.44 33.11
C LYS A 807 0.13 26.59 33.49
N GLU A 808 0.74 26.55 34.66
CA GLU A 808 1.68 27.58 35.15
C GLU A 808 3.14 27.32 34.70
N GLY A 809 3.39 26.19 34.02
CA GLY A 809 4.69 25.84 33.46
C GLY A 809 5.65 25.21 34.47
N ASN A 810 5.17 24.74 35.62
CA ASN A 810 6.00 24.03 36.58
C ASN A 810 6.41 22.64 36.05
N ALA A 811 7.71 22.43 35.82
CA ALA A 811 8.24 21.19 35.27
C ALA A 811 8.14 19.97 36.21
N ALA A 812 7.90 20.20 37.51
CA ALA A 812 7.69 19.14 38.50
C ALA A 812 6.21 18.77 38.66
N GLU A 813 5.30 19.39 37.91
CA GLU A 813 3.86 19.15 38.00
C GLU A 813 3.25 18.85 36.63
N SER A 814 2.02 18.34 36.63
CA SER A 814 1.23 18.11 35.43
C SER A 814 -0.07 18.90 35.47
N ALA A 815 -0.86 18.83 34.40
CA ALA A 815 -2.22 19.37 34.38
C ALA A 815 -3.12 18.77 35.48
N PHE A 816 -2.79 17.58 35.98
CA PHE A 816 -3.66 16.79 36.86
C PHE A 816 -3.10 16.57 38.28
N THR A 817 -1.78 16.68 38.48
CA THR A 817 -1.12 16.31 39.74
C THR A 817 -0.07 17.36 40.13
N LYS A 818 0.10 17.56 41.44
CA LYS A 818 1.09 18.44 42.07
C LYS A 818 1.92 17.71 43.11
N VAL A 819 3.04 18.30 43.50
CA VAL A 819 3.89 17.79 44.58
C VAL A 819 3.83 18.78 45.75
N VAL A 820 3.40 18.30 46.92
CA VAL A 820 3.34 19.10 48.16
C VAL A 820 4.12 18.36 49.24
N ASP A 821 5.14 19.00 49.81
CA ASP A 821 6.01 18.42 50.85
C ASP A 821 6.65 17.06 50.48
N GLY A 822 6.89 16.84 49.18
CA GLY A 822 7.46 15.60 48.65
C GLY A 822 6.43 14.49 48.39
N GLU A 823 5.16 14.69 48.71
CA GLU A 823 4.06 13.80 48.37
C GLU A 823 3.34 14.23 47.08
N VAL A 824 3.00 13.24 46.25
CA VAL A 824 2.28 13.47 45.00
C VAL A 824 0.78 13.46 45.28
N LEU A 825 0.10 14.55 44.95
CA LEU A 825 -1.35 14.71 45.13
C LEU A 825 -2.04 15.05 43.82
N VAL A 826 -3.31 14.69 43.70
CA VAL A 826 -4.20 15.11 42.60
C VAL A 826 -4.57 16.59 42.81
N LYS A 827 -4.52 17.40 41.76
CA LYS A 827 -4.94 18.81 41.81
C LYS A 827 -6.45 18.91 41.97
N GLU A 828 -6.92 19.81 42.83
CA GLU A 828 -8.36 20.00 43.11
C GLU A 828 -9.07 20.69 41.94
N ASP A 829 -8.37 21.57 41.23
CA ASP A 829 -8.83 22.40 40.11
C ASP A 829 -8.45 21.82 38.73
N ARG A 830 -8.04 20.54 38.69
CA ARG A 830 -7.64 19.88 37.44
C ARG A 830 -8.80 19.73 36.44
N PRO A 831 -8.52 19.68 35.13
CA PRO A 831 -9.51 19.23 34.16
C PRO A 831 -9.89 17.76 34.39
N ALA A 832 -11.08 17.41 33.91
CA ALA A 832 -11.52 16.02 33.81
C ALA A 832 -10.80 15.33 32.63
N LEU A 833 -10.30 14.12 32.85
CA LEU A 833 -9.64 13.31 31.82
C LEU A 833 -10.66 12.34 31.21
N LEU A 834 -11.11 12.66 30.00
CA LEU A 834 -11.96 11.79 29.18
C LEU A 834 -11.08 10.93 28.28
N ILE A 835 -11.33 9.64 28.20
CA ILE A 835 -10.58 8.74 27.30
C ILE A 835 -11.50 7.98 26.34
N SER A 836 -11.09 7.91 25.08
CA SER A 836 -11.69 7.01 24.09
C SER A 836 -10.59 6.18 23.45
N SER A 837 -10.67 4.86 23.58
CA SER A 837 -9.79 3.93 22.87
C SER A 837 -10.40 3.57 21.53
N THR A 838 -9.63 3.53 20.45
CA THR A 838 -10.17 3.37 19.09
C THR A 838 -9.23 2.63 18.16
N SER A 839 -9.80 1.94 17.19
CA SER A 839 -9.10 1.34 16.06
C SER A 839 -9.21 2.19 14.80
N TRP A 840 -9.87 3.35 14.88
CA TRP A 840 -10.12 4.30 13.80
C TRP A 840 -10.68 3.63 12.54
N THR A 841 -11.62 2.72 12.73
CA THR A 841 -12.31 1.98 11.67
C THR A 841 -13.71 2.56 11.44
N GLU A 842 -14.36 2.17 10.33
CA GLU A 842 -15.66 2.71 9.90
C GLU A 842 -16.81 2.42 10.88
N ASP A 843 -16.68 1.40 11.72
CA ASP A 843 -17.63 1.03 12.77
C ASP A 843 -17.56 1.94 14.02
N GLU A 844 -16.61 2.88 14.07
CA GLU A 844 -16.43 3.84 15.16
C GLU A 844 -16.61 5.28 14.64
N ASP A 845 -17.86 5.76 14.61
CA ASP A 845 -18.18 7.12 14.15
C ASP A 845 -17.86 8.17 15.23
N PHE A 846 -16.65 8.75 15.16
CA PHE A 846 -16.19 9.78 16.07
C PHE A 846 -16.88 11.13 15.91
N SER A 847 -17.65 11.37 14.84
CA SER A 847 -18.45 12.59 14.71
C SER A 847 -19.44 12.72 15.88
N ILE A 848 -19.92 11.59 16.42
CA ILE A 848 -20.82 11.54 17.57
C ILE A 848 -20.16 12.13 18.82
N LEU A 849 -18.92 11.74 19.12
CA LEU A 849 -18.18 12.28 20.27
C LEU A 849 -17.79 13.74 20.04
N LEU A 850 -17.32 14.10 18.84
CA LEU A 850 -16.90 15.47 18.55
C LEU A 850 -18.06 16.47 18.63
N ASP A 851 -19.24 16.11 18.12
CA ASP A 851 -20.44 16.94 18.22
C ASP A 851 -20.96 17.02 19.67
N ALA A 852 -20.82 15.93 20.44
CA ALA A 852 -21.17 15.93 21.85
C ALA A 852 -20.25 16.86 22.66
N LEU A 853 -18.95 16.89 22.34
CA LEU A 853 -17.99 17.81 22.94
C LEU A 853 -18.23 19.27 22.54
N GLU A 854 -18.72 19.56 21.33
CA GLU A 854 -19.20 20.91 20.98
C GLU A 854 -20.40 21.34 21.82
N SER A 855 -21.33 20.42 22.06
CA SER A 855 -22.48 20.70 22.93
C SER A 855 -22.04 20.90 24.39
N TYR A 856 -21.01 20.17 24.83
CA TYR A 856 -20.39 20.36 26.14
C TYR A 856 -19.68 21.72 26.24
N GLU A 857 -18.92 22.13 25.23
CA GLU A 857 -18.25 23.43 25.16
C GLU A 857 -19.26 24.58 25.35
N GLU A 858 -20.39 24.54 24.65
CA GLU A 858 -21.44 25.53 24.80
C GLU A 858 -22.02 25.56 26.22
N ALA A 859 -22.25 24.39 26.83
CA ALA A 859 -22.75 24.30 28.20
C ALA A 859 -21.72 24.80 29.24
N ALA A 860 -20.45 24.43 29.10
CA ALA A 860 -19.35 24.84 29.96
C ALA A 860 -19.14 26.36 29.92
N SER A 861 -19.28 26.98 28.75
CA SER A 861 -19.20 28.45 28.62
C SER A 861 -20.29 29.21 29.43
N LYS A 862 -21.39 28.53 29.77
CA LYS A 862 -22.55 29.10 30.49
C LYS A 862 -22.62 28.67 31.96
N SER A 863 -21.91 27.60 32.35
CA SER A 863 -21.97 27.04 33.70
C SER A 863 -20.60 26.95 34.36
N LYS A 864 -20.50 27.42 35.60
CA LYS A 864 -19.27 27.27 36.41
C LYS A 864 -19.13 25.90 37.09
N THR A 865 -20.14 25.04 36.99
CA THR A 865 -20.13 23.71 37.63
C THR A 865 -19.50 22.62 36.77
N LEU A 866 -19.24 22.90 35.49
CA LEU A 866 -18.63 21.97 34.55
C LEU A 866 -17.11 22.24 34.48
N PRO A 867 -16.25 21.20 34.60
CA PRO A 867 -14.80 21.37 34.49
C PRO A 867 -14.36 21.54 33.03
N ASP A 868 -13.14 22.04 32.85
CA ASP A 868 -12.41 21.85 31.59
C ASP A 868 -12.20 20.34 31.33
N ILE A 869 -12.19 19.92 30.07
CA ILE A 869 -11.95 18.54 29.65
C ILE A 869 -10.63 18.42 28.89
N VAL A 870 -9.83 17.43 29.25
CA VAL A 870 -8.81 16.86 28.36
C VAL A 870 -9.33 15.52 27.83
N CYS A 871 -9.60 15.46 26.53
CA CYS A 871 -10.09 14.28 25.83
C CYS A 871 -8.93 13.59 25.09
N ALA A 872 -8.48 12.46 25.62
CA ALA A 872 -7.46 11.63 25.00
C ALA A 872 -8.11 10.55 24.11
N ILE A 873 -7.94 10.66 22.79
CA ILE A 873 -8.41 9.67 21.83
C ILE A 873 -7.23 8.83 21.35
N THR A 874 -7.06 7.64 21.91
CA THR A 874 -5.87 6.81 21.66
C THR A 874 -6.15 5.63 20.74
N GLY A 875 -5.13 5.25 19.97
CA GLY A 875 -5.14 4.09 19.09
C GLY A 875 -4.78 4.45 17.65
N LYS A 876 -4.95 3.48 16.75
CA LYS A 876 -4.44 3.55 15.37
C LYS A 876 -5.34 2.84 14.37
N GLY A 877 -5.52 3.49 13.23
CA GLY A 877 -6.16 2.92 12.06
C GLY A 877 -6.52 3.96 11.01
N PRO A 878 -7.25 3.53 9.96
CA PRO A 878 -7.33 4.24 8.68
C PRO A 878 -8.03 5.60 8.75
N GLN A 879 -8.93 5.83 9.71
CA GLN A 879 -9.67 7.09 9.84
C GLN A 879 -9.02 8.11 10.79
N LYS A 880 -7.88 7.82 11.43
CA LYS A 880 -7.27 8.73 12.41
C LYS A 880 -7.06 10.14 11.84
N GLN A 881 -6.39 10.22 10.70
CA GLN A 881 -6.10 11.49 10.03
C GLN A 881 -7.39 12.25 9.67
N HIS A 882 -8.44 11.55 9.23
CA HIS A 882 -9.71 12.17 8.88
C HIS A 882 -10.31 12.93 10.06
N TYR A 883 -10.32 12.33 11.25
CA TYR A 883 -10.84 12.99 12.44
C TYR A 883 -9.89 14.05 13.01
N GLU A 884 -8.56 13.88 12.90
CA GLU A 884 -7.60 14.92 13.27
C GLU A 884 -7.79 16.21 12.44
N GLU A 885 -8.11 16.08 11.16
CA GLU A 885 -8.47 17.22 10.30
C GLU A 885 -9.80 17.87 10.71
N ILE A 886 -10.76 17.12 11.26
CA ILE A 886 -11.99 17.67 11.81
C ILE A 886 -11.70 18.39 13.13
N ILE A 887 -10.94 17.75 14.03
CA ILE A 887 -10.56 18.28 15.35
C ILE A 887 -9.81 19.61 15.19
N SER A 888 -8.85 19.70 14.26
CA SER A 888 -8.07 20.92 14.03
C SER A 888 -8.89 22.14 13.57
N LYS A 889 -10.12 21.92 13.09
CA LYS A 889 -11.05 22.98 12.67
C LYS A 889 -12.01 23.40 13.79
N LYS A 890 -12.09 22.63 14.89
CA LYS A 890 -12.91 22.97 16.06
C LYS A 890 -12.18 24.02 16.88
N SER A 891 -12.92 24.98 17.43
CA SER A 891 -12.40 26.02 18.31
C SER A 891 -13.00 25.84 19.69
N PHE A 892 -12.23 25.24 20.59
CA PHE A 892 -12.64 24.96 21.96
C PHE A 892 -11.86 25.82 22.95
N GLN A 893 -12.51 26.25 24.03
CA GLN A 893 -11.92 26.96 25.17
C GLN A 893 -11.90 26.09 26.42
N HIS A 894 -12.94 25.27 26.62
CA HIS A 894 -13.09 24.39 27.78
C HIS A 894 -12.75 22.93 27.46
N VAL A 895 -12.78 22.53 26.19
CA VAL A 895 -12.38 21.19 25.75
C VAL A 895 -11.02 21.23 25.06
N THR A 896 -10.12 20.32 25.41
CA THR A 896 -8.89 20.08 24.65
C THR A 896 -8.84 18.63 24.22
N ILE A 897 -8.56 18.37 22.93
CA ILE A 897 -8.53 17.02 22.38
C ILE A 897 -7.10 16.70 21.95
N CYS A 898 -6.57 15.56 22.41
CA CYS A 898 -5.28 15.04 21.96
C CYS A 898 -5.40 13.59 21.49
N THR A 899 -4.53 13.17 20.56
CA THR A 899 -4.59 11.83 19.94
C THR A 899 -3.36 10.98 20.26
N PRO A 900 -3.05 10.72 21.55
CA PRO A 900 -1.77 10.18 21.94
C PRO A 900 -1.57 8.74 21.45
N TRP A 901 -0.35 8.47 20.97
CA TRP A 901 0.14 7.11 20.79
C TRP A 901 0.69 6.59 22.11
N LEU A 902 0.22 5.43 22.55
CA LEU A 902 0.59 4.81 23.82
C LEU A 902 1.27 3.47 23.56
N THR A 903 2.28 3.15 24.38
CA THR A 903 2.87 1.81 24.39
C THR A 903 1.92 0.83 25.08
N ALA A 904 2.20 -0.47 24.96
CA ALA A 904 1.38 -1.50 25.61
C ALA A 904 1.40 -1.38 27.14
N GLU A 905 2.46 -0.81 27.70
CA GLU A 905 2.65 -0.55 29.13
C GLU A 905 1.94 0.73 29.59
N ASP A 906 1.96 1.79 28.77
CA ASP A 906 1.35 3.08 29.11
C ASP A 906 -0.16 3.10 28.89
N TYR A 907 -0.70 2.23 28.03
CA TYR A 907 -2.13 2.16 27.75
C TYR A 907 -2.99 1.83 28.99
N PRO A 908 -2.73 0.74 29.75
CA PRO A 908 -3.46 0.47 30.98
C PRO A 908 -3.33 1.59 32.02
N LEU A 909 -2.15 2.22 32.11
CA LEU A 909 -1.90 3.31 33.05
C LEU A 909 -2.75 4.55 32.73
N LEU A 910 -2.87 4.94 31.45
CA LEU A 910 -3.72 6.07 31.07
C LEU A 910 -5.21 5.75 31.25
N VAL A 911 -5.64 4.55 30.88
CA VAL A 911 -7.03 4.10 31.09
C VAL A 911 -7.38 4.13 32.58
N GLY A 912 -6.50 3.62 33.46
CA GLY A 912 -6.68 3.68 34.92
C GLY A 912 -6.44 5.05 35.55
N ALA A 913 -5.98 6.03 34.78
CA ALA A 913 -5.83 7.41 35.22
C ALA A 913 -7.04 8.30 34.86
N ALA A 914 -7.83 7.90 33.87
CA ALA A 914 -8.97 8.66 33.37
C ALA A 914 -10.15 8.71 34.34
N ASP A 915 -11.04 9.69 34.11
CA ASP A 915 -12.23 9.92 34.94
C ASP A 915 -13.50 9.31 34.34
N LEU A 916 -13.61 9.36 33.01
CA LEU A 916 -14.72 8.83 32.23
C LEU A 916 -14.20 8.22 30.91
N GLY A 917 -14.72 7.04 30.55
CA GLY A 917 -14.48 6.41 29.26
C GLY A 917 -15.62 6.68 28.27
N VAL A 918 -15.30 6.82 26.99
CA VAL A 918 -16.29 6.80 25.90
C VAL A 918 -15.98 5.66 24.95
N CYS A 919 -17.00 4.87 24.61
CA CYS A 919 -16.88 3.79 23.64
C CYS A 919 -17.90 3.95 22.50
N LEU A 920 -17.38 4.12 21.28
CA LEU A 920 -18.15 4.27 20.04
C LEU A 920 -18.19 2.99 19.20
N HIS A 921 -17.63 1.90 19.70
CA HIS A 921 -17.55 0.65 18.94
C HIS A 921 -18.93 0.04 18.73
N LEU A 922 -19.26 -0.21 17.46
CA LEU A 922 -20.45 -0.95 17.05
C LEU A 922 -20.07 -2.36 16.60
N SER A 923 -20.80 -3.35 17.11
CA SER A 923 -20.67 -4.74 16.68
C SER A 923 -21.25 -4.95 15.28
N SER A 924 -20.47 -5.53 14.36
CA SER A 924 -20.90 -5.82 12.99
C SER A 924 -22.06 -6.83 12.92
N SER A 925 -22.09 -7.79 13.84
CA SER A 925 -23.15 -8.78 14.02
C SER A 925 -24.23 -8.34 15.00
N GLY A 926 -23.93 -7.37 15.85
CA GLY A 926 -24.72 -7.01 17.04
C GLY A 926 -24.56 -7.98 18.22
N LEU A 927 -23.60 -8.92 18.15
CA LEU A 927 -23.47 -10.06 19.06
C LEU A 927 -22.12 -10.13 19.80
N ASP A 928 -21.19 -9.21 19.55
CA ASP A 928 -19.89 -9.16 20.23
C ASP A 928 -19.73 -7.90 21.10
N LEU A 929 -19.01 -8.04 22.22
CA LEU A 929 -18.84 -6.97 23.21
C LEU A 929 -17.58 -6.14 22.94
N PRO A 930 -17.59 -4.84 23.28
CA PRO A 930 -16.45 -3.97 23.05
C PRO A 930 -15.34 -4.27 24.06
N MET A 931 -14.26 -4.89 23.60
CA MET A 931 -13.09 -5.20 24.43
C MET A 931 -12.49 -3.99 25.15
N LYS A 932 -12.54 -2.82 24.52
CA LYS A 932 -12.09 -1.55 25.11
C LYS A 932 -12.85 -1.23 26.40
N VAL A 933 -14.14 -1.57 26.50
CA VAL A 933 -14.92 -1.36 27.74
C VAL A 933 -14.53 -2.39 28.80
N VAL A 934 -14.18 -3.62 28.41
CA VAL A 934 -13.65 -4.63 29.34
C VAL A 934 -12.37 -4.10 30.00
N ASP A 935 -11.46 -3.51 29.22
CA ASP A 935 -10.23 -2.89 29.73
C ASP A 935 -10.52 -1.72 30.68
N MET A 936 -11.42 -0.81 30.27
CA MET A 936 -11.87 0.33 31.10
C MET A 936 -12.48 -0.15 32.44
N PHE A 937 -13.37 -1.14 32.40
CA PHE A 937 -13.96 -1.72 33.61
C PHE A 937 -12.92 -2.46 34.46
N GLY A 938 -11.94 -3.10 33.84
CA GLY A 938 -10.78 -3.67 34.53
C GLY A 938 -10.04 -2.63 35.37
N CYS A 939 -9.88 -1.43 34.84
CA CYS A 939 -9.30 -0.28 35.53
C CYS A 939 -10.25 0.45 36.49
N GLY A 940 -11.52 0.04 36.58
CA GLY A 940 -12.52 0.69 37.43
C GLY A 940 -13.07 2.00 36.84
N LEU A 941 -12.89 2.22 35.52
CA LEU A 941 -13.31 3.41 34.81
C LEU A 941 -14.77 3.25 34.32
N PRO A 942 -15.73 4.07 34.80
CA PRO A 942 -17.07 4.12 34.24
C PRO A 942 -17.07 4.57 32.78
N VAL A 943 -18.03 4.11 31.99
CA VAL A 943 -18.09 4.41 30.55
C VAL A 943 -19.45 4.94 30.10
N CYS A 944 -19.44 5.78 29.08
CA CYS A 944 -20.58 6.00 28.19
C CYS A 944 -20.35 5.16 26.91
N ALA A 945 -21.25 4.25 26.57
CA ALA A 945 -21.11 3.35 25.42
C ALA A 945 -22.29 3.45 24.43
N ILE A 946 -22.00 3.41 23.13
CA ILE A 946 -23.03 3.48 22.08
C ILE A 946 -23.88 2.21 22.04
N HIS A 947 -25.20 2.34 21.98
CA HIS A 947 -26.13 1.24 22.08
C HIS A 947 -26.09 0.27 20.88
N PHE A 948 -26.05 -1.02 21.18
CA PHE A 948 -26.38 -2.11 20.25
C PHE A 948 -26.86 -3.35 21.06
N ASN A 949 -27.40 -4.36 20.35
CA ASN A 949 -28.25 -5.41 20.94
C ASN A 949 -27.65 -6.12 22.17
N CYS A 950 -26.42 -6.64 22.11
CA CYS A 950 -25.84 -7.40 23.22
C CYS A 950 -25.04 -6.56 24.23
N LEU A 951 -24.93 -5.24 24.06
CA LEU A 951 -24.12 -4.38 24.93
C LEU A 951 -24.50 -4.48 26.41
N HIS A 952 -25.79 -4.71 26.70
CA HIS A 952 -26.35 -4.79 28.05
C HIS A 952 -25.75 -5.92 28.91
N GLU A 953 -25.12 -6.92 28.28
CA GLU A 953 -24.38 -7.98 28.98
C GLU A 953 -23.11 -7.44 29.67
N LEU A 954 -22.54 -6.34 29.16
CA LEU A 954 -21.38 -5.66 29.74
C LEU A 954 -21.78 -4.36 30.44
N VAL A 955 -22.40 -3.43 29.70
CA VAL A 955 -22.77 -2.11 30.21
C VAL A 955 -24.24 -2.08 30.62
N GLN A 956 -24.48 -2.10 31.93
CA GLN A 956 -25.79 -2.00 32.55
C GLN A 956 -26.09 -0.52 32.80
N HIS A 957 -26.90 0.06 31.91
CA HIS A 957 -27.26 1.49 31.94
C HIS A 957 -27.72 1.94 33.33
N GLY A 958 -27.06 2.96 33.89
CA GLY A 958 -27.38 3.52 35.20
C GLY A 958 -26.84 2.73 36.40
N LYS A 959 -26.09 1.63 36.17
CA LYS A 959 -25.48 0.84 37.24
C LYS A 959 -23.95 0.88 37.20
N ASN A 960 -23.32 0.54 36.09
CA ASN A 960 -21.86 0.52 35.94
C ASN A 960 -21.35 1.45 34.82
N GLY A 961 -22.26 2.16 34.16
CA GLY A 961 -22.00 3.10 33.07
C GLY A 961 -23.31 3.61 32.47
N LEU A 962 -23.21 4.40 31.42
CA LEU A 962 -24.34 4.89 30.65
C LEU A 962 -24.29 4.39 29.21
N VAL A 963 -25.45 4.37 28.59
CA VAL A 963 -25.68 3.88 27.23
C VAL A 963 -26.36 4.99 26.47
N PHE A 964 -25.86 5.34 25.29
CA PHE A 964 -26.42 6.40 24.45
C PHE A 964 -26.69 5.87 23.04
N LYS A 965 -27.64 6.50 22.34
CA LYS A 965 -27.99 6.18 20.95
C LYS A 965 -27.55 7.24 19.95
N ASN A 966 -27.25 8.44 20.42
CA ASN A 966 -26.94 9.58 19.59
C ASN A 966 -26.08 10.61 20.34
N LYS A 967 -25.58 11.59 19.60
CA LYS A 967 -24.74 12.68 20.11
C LYS A 967 -25.38 13.53 21.20
N ALA A 968 -26.70 13.74 21.16
CA ALA A 968 -27.40 14.57 22.15
C ALA A 968 -27.48 13.84 23.51
N GLU A 969 -27.78 12.55 23.49
CA GLU A 969 -27.72 11.71 24.69
C GLU A 969 -26.29 11.65 25.25
N LEU A 970 -25.28 11.45 24.41
CA LEU A 970 -23.88 11.44 24.87
C LEU A 970 -23.49 12.78 25.51
N ALA A 971 -23.85 13.90 24.90
CA ALA A 971 -23.56 15.23 25.45
C ALA A 971 -24.19 15.43 26.84
N SER A 972 -25.48 15.11 26.98
CA SER A 972 -26.20 15.19 28.26
C SER A 972 -25.54 14.28 29.30
N GLN A 973 -25.14 13.07 28.92
CA GLN A 973 -24.51 12.12 29.83
C GLN A 973 -23.12 12.58 30.29
N ILE A 974 -22.30 13.16 29.41
CA ILE A 974 -21.00 13.75 29.78
C ILE A 974 -21.22 14.92 30.75
N GLN A 975 -22.19 15.80 30.47
CA GLN A 975 -22.51 16.94 31.34
C GLN A 975 -22.98 16.45 32.73
N ASP A 976 -23.90 15.50 32.79
CA ASP A 976 -24.41 14.94 34.05
C ASP A 976 -23.32 14.25 34.88
N LEU A 977 -22.40 13.54 34.22
CA LEU A 977 -21.32 12.82 34.89
C LEU A 977 -20.12 13.70 35.26
N LEU A 978 -20.04 14.93 34.78
CA LEU A 978 -18.97 15.88 35.11
C LEU A 978 -19.46 17.13 35.85
N ASN A 979 -20.77 17.27 36.08
CA ASN A 979 -21.31 18.35 36.88
C ASN A 979 -20.82 18.24 38.33
N GLU A 980 -20.23 19.31 38.87
CA GLU A 980 -19.61 19.39 40.20
C GLU A 980 -18.35 18.50 40.38
N PHE A 981 -17.70 18.14 39.26
CA PHE A 981 -16.40 17.45 39.27
C PHE A 981 -15.35 18.20 40.12
N PRO A 982 -14.49 17.50 40.90
CA PRO A 982 -14.26 16.04 40.91
C PRO A 982 -15.24 15.22 41.77
N ASN A 983 -16.12 15.85 42.55
CA ASN A 983 -16.97 15.18 43.52
C ASN A 983 -18.33 14.81 42.92
N VAL A 984 -18.36 13.83 42.01
CA VAL A 984 -19.61 13.41 41.33
C VAL A 984 -20.14 12.10 41.93
N PRO A 985 -21.24 12.12 42.73
CA PRO A 985 -21.73 10.91 43.41
C PRO A 985 -22.07 9.75 42.46
N LYS A 986 -22.56 10.06 41.27
CA LYS A 986 -22.92 9.06 40.25
C LYS A 986 -21.70 8.33 39.67
N LEU A 987 -20.57 9.03 39.48
CA LEU A 987 -19.33 8.39 39.07
C LEU A 987 -18.79 7.48 40.18
N GLU A 988 -18.84 7.91 41.44
CA GLU A 988 -18.43 7.09 42.58
C GLU A 988 -19.30 5.84 42.76
N GLU A 989 -20.61 5.97 42.54
CA GLU A 989 -21.52 4.82 42.53
C GLU A 989 -21.15 3.81 41.43
N PHE A 990 -20.87 4.29 40.21
CA PHE A 990 -20.44 3.41 39.12
C PHE A 990 -19.11 2.73 39.42
N ARG A 991 -18.12 3.46 39.94
CA ARG A 991 -16.82 2.91 40.37
C ARG A 991 -16.99 1.84 41.43
N LYS A 992 -17.87 2.07 42.41
CA LYS A 992 -18.20 1.08 43.44
C LYS A 992 -18.80 -0.19 42.83
N ASN A 993 -19.73 -0.05 41.89
CA ASN A 993 -20.36 -1.19 41.21
C ASN A 993 -19.39 -1.95 40.30
N LEU A 994 -18.36 -1.28 39.76
CA LEU A 994 -17.32 -1.92 38.97
C LEU A 994 -16.36 -2.80 39.78
N LYS A 995 -16.29 -2.65 41.11
CA LYS A 995 -15.48 -3.52 41.97
C LYS A 995 -15.86 -4.99 41.83
N GLU A 996 -17.16 -5.29 41.73
CA GLU A 996 -17.66 -6.66 41.49
C GLU A 996 -17.16 -7.22 40.15
N PHE A 997 -17.13 -6.38 39.10
CA PHE A 997 -16.60 -6.79 37.79
C PHE A 997 -15.11 -7.12 37.84
N GLN A 998 -14.34 -6.38 38.66
CA GLN A 998 -12.90 -6.53 38.84
C GLN A 998 -12.48 -7.77 39.63
N GLU A 999 -13.40 -8.41 40.37
CA GLU A 999 -13.11 -9.62 41.17
C GLU A 999 -12.87 -10.86 40.31
N LEU A 1000 -13.53 -10.96 39.16
CA LEU A 1000 -13.41 -12.11 38.26
C LEU A 1000 -12.52 -11.76 37.05
N ARG A 1001 -11.25 -12.18 37.10
CA ARG A 1001 -10.28 -11.98 36.02
C ARG A 1001 -10.35 -13.13 35.00
N TRP A 1002 -9.57 -12.96 33.92
CA TRP A 1002 -9.53 -13.93 32.82
C TRP A 1002 -9.27 -15.35 33.30
N GLU A 1003 -8.23 -15.56 34.13
CA GLU A 1003 -7.79 -16.91 34.50
C GLU A 1003 -8.88 -17.66 35.27
N GLU A 1004 -9.52 -17.04 36.25
CA GLU A 1004 -10.57 -17.66 37.06
C GLU A 1004 -11.81 -17.95 36.22
N SER A 1005 -12.19 -17.03 35.31
CA SER A 1005 -13.29 -17.24 34.36
C SER A 1005 -13.00 -18.41 33.42
N TRP A 1006 -11.76 -18.47 32.90
CA TRP A 1006 -11.31 -19.50 31.98
C TRP A 1006 -11.26 -20.88 32.64
N LEU A 1007 -10.75 -20.97 33.88
CA LEU A 1007 -10.72 -22.21 34.66
C LEU A 1007 -12.13 -22.73 35.01
N LYS A 1008 -13.11 -21.85 35.20
CA LYS A 1008 -14.51 -22.23 35.44
C LYS A 1008 -15.21 -22.70 34.17
N THR A 1009 -14.84 -22.16 33.01
CA THR A 1009 -15.62 -22.29 31.77
C THR A 1009 -14.96 -23.23 30.76
N VAL A 1010 -13.68 -23.02 30.44
CA VAL A 1010 -12.98 -23.75 29.37
C VAL A 1010 -12.39 -25.05 29.88
N LYS A 1011 -11.78 -25.05 31.08
CA LYS A 1011 -11.14 -26.25 31.63
C LYS A 1011 -12.07 -27.48 31.66
N PRO A 1012 -13.36 -27.40 32.06
CA PRO A 1012 -14.26 -28.56 32.00
C PRO A 1012 -14.43 -29.14 30.59
N ILE A 1013 -14.42 -28.28 29.57
CA ILE A 1013 -14.58 -28.66 28.17
C ILE A 1013 -13.34 -29.42 27.68
N LEU A 1014 -12.14 -29.18 28.22
CA LEU A 1014 -10.91 -29.86 27.75
C LEU A 1014 -10.87 -31.37 28.04
N TYR A 1015 -11.68 -31.85 28.99
CA TYR A 1015 -11.64 -33.24 29.45
C TYR A 1015 -12.92 -34.04 29.14
N THR A 1016 -13.85 -33.44 28.41
CA THR A 1016 -15.09 -34.07 27.90
C THR A 1016 -14.92 -34.48 26.46
#